data_AF-A0A6C0RXN6-F1
#
_entry.id   AF-A0A6C0RXN6-F1
#
_cell.length_a   1.000
_cell.length_b   1.000
_cell.length_c   1.000
_cell.angle_alpha   90.00
_cell.angle_beta   90.00
_cell.angle_gamma   90.00
#
_symmetry.space_group_name_H-M   'P 1'
#
loop_
_entity.id
_entity.type
_entity.pdbx_description
1 polymer ?
#
loop_
_entity_poly.entity_id
_entity_poly.type
_entity_poly.pdbx_seq_one_letter_code
_entity_poly.pdbx_strand_id
1 'polypeptide(L)'
;MIKTEKRKQRSTKLGKLIPGNLITLKITAVGPNNVGINEFSFGIPILVPKAKLGDIVQVKVLKFLSTKKMVIAKLVKVINSTENKNDITNLPTLTPGTYLDIIINTLGPNSTGIVILPNIYNNVTKLIVKKPLMKVGDKLTVEVTHVKKGYAFAIVDSSVLNEQAFDSKQTNLGLHFDENQVNTKPVVFKGTKFTLVLPKKAKRYLKHFVFKVTNNVQQKTGVNGFVGLANSENEQTLLKKGMAYNTQKIGVDNTVNNSYGEYRLPTNTILFVKPSLGAKLGDKVQIQITKILKINGTLKYNVAIAKIIKLNPISASHKKTLIRASVCQMLRCGMHYGEKAIKCNARMKNFVWTRKKTMSNKSGLIREARPLIKKGRNIINLLKTRRCLNKALAQLTKYAVKGKTFLFVGTKKAASGLVSRAALFSKKAFFVNTRWLGGMLTNWKTILKSISKIRPILKEKQMIIKDILEKRQNIKTRLIQKALLLRKKTKLMVTKGRLLIQTLRLHNSTNGNSFTQNRFLFAEKTNFINNKRKEYVSKGILLLEKQRQLFVKQKELIVQSQVLKSKASQLTNTYRQLLNNLMLSRKKLRELKALLLLSKELQTFKQNAKQDQQNVYMVSYNKYLSLNQAKGSSEGADFIISNPPKEILNKMVSLIKGQSLILKNTNLNIKSINTTKTLILSQLLSKFNLFVPTIKVKIKNLQTYISMQKTSLNKVLILLNTIKNQMGIYLTIKNKLMVELQQIKQTLLIERNIIRVLRRKLKQISAQKRLIKFLRNLRYLPTPANKIEQIARFLMKKFVDPKMKYPMDSIYDEKLSRQTKKVAASRKKKWQRLEKYLGGISNMTKIKEKQIRNNVAIIIGQQEEMNAVRECQKLGIKMFHIVDTNCNPGFADHFIPANDDARNSIKFILGKFLTRIRLAQKLKLSFKKAKTKKQ
;
A
#
# COMPACT_ATOMS: atom_id res chain seq x y z
N MET A 1 65.11 37.28 14.46
CA MET A 1 64.76 38.10 15.64
C MET A 1 63.34 37.68 16.04
N ILE A 2 63.05 37.03 17.16
CA ILE A 2 63.59 37.10 18.53
C ILE A 2 63.64 35.67 19.10
N LYS A 3 64.79 35.29 19.68
CA LYS A 3 64.93 34.16 20.61
C LYS A 3 64.35 34.59 21.95
N THR A 4 63.52 33.78 22.59
CA THR A 4 63.39 33.78 24.07
C THR A 4 63.18 32.35 24.56
N GLU A 5 64.32 31.76 24.93
CA GLU A 5 64.59 31.00 26.15
C GLU A 5 63.60 29.94 26.65
N LYS A 6 64.02 28.69 26.45
CA LYS A 6 63.64 27.56 27.30
C LYS A 6 64.29 27.72 28.67
N ARG A 7 63.52 28.01 29.72
CA ARG A 7 63.88 27.65 31.09
C ARG A 7 63.45 26.22 31.37
N LYS A 8 64.42 25.30 31.37
CA LYS A 8 64.31 23.97 31.98
C LYS A 8 64.27 24.15 33.50
N GLN A 9 63.10 24.03 34.12
CA GLN A 9 63.04 23.71 35.54
C GLN A 9 63.24 22.19 35.71
N ARG A 10 64.25 21.85 36.52
CA ARG A 10 64.60 20.48 36.94
C ARG A 10 63.39 19.87 37.65
N SER A 11 62.90 18.75 37.13
CA SER A 11 61.85 17.94 37.75
C SER A 11 62.40 17.29 39.03
N THR A 12 61.94 17.75 40.18
CA THR A 12 61.94 16.95 41.41
C THR A 12 61.11 15.68 41.15
N LYS A 13 61.58 14.53 41.62
CA LYS A 13 61.01 13.18 41.35
C LYS A 13 59.49 13.16 41.61
N LEU A 14 58.69 13.25 40.55
CA LEU A 14 57.24 13.01 40.63
C LEU A 14 56.99 11.50 40.73
N GLY A 15 56.37 11.07 41.82
CA GLY A 15 55.90 9.69 41.99
C GLY A 15 54.99 9.25 40.84
N LYS A 16 55.16 8.01 40.36
CA LYS A 16 54.33 7.44 39.28
C LYS A 16 52.85 7.42 39.69
N LEU A 17 51.98 7.94 38.82
CA LEU A 17 50.52 7.84 38.97
C LEU A 17 50.07 6.40 38.71
N ILE A 18 49.80 5.64 39.78
CA ILE A 18 49.32 4.24 39.70
C ILE A 18 47.81 4.20 39.97
N PRO A 19 47.01 3.45 39.18
CA PRO A 19 45.60 3.22 39.49
C PRO A 19 45.42 2.61 40.88
N GLY A 20 44.60 3.23 41.73
CA GLY A 20 44.38 2.81 43.11
C GLY A 20 44.96 3.77 44.15
N ASN A 21 45.95 4.59 43.81
CA ASN A 21 46.58 5.52 44.76
C ASN A 21 45.64 6.66 45.18
N LEU A 22 45.72 7.05 46.46
CA LEU A 22 45.10 8.24 47.04
C LEU A 22 46.07 9.42 46.91
N ILE A 23 45.60 10.52 46.34
CA ILE A 23 46.42 11.69 46.04
C ILE A 23 45.63 12.94 46.45
N THR A 24 46.31 13.90 47.07
CA THR A 24 45.78 15.23 47.36
C THR A 24 46.13 16.18 46.22
N LEU A 25 45.13 16.90 45.69
CA LEU A 25 45.32 17.79 44.56
C LEU A 25 44.37 18.98 44.60
N LYS A 26 44.86 20.14 44.14
CA LYS A 26 44.07 21.38 44.03
C LYS A 26 43.40 21.44 42.66
N ILE A 27 42.11 21.75 42.60
CA ILE A 27 41.39 21.87 41.33
C ILE A 27 41.68 23.23 40.68
N THR A 28 42.30 23.21 39.49
CA THR A 28 42.75 24.42 38.77
C THR A 28 41.76 24.88 37.69
N ALA A 29 40.88 24.01 37.21
CA ALA A 29 39.83 24.34 36.23
C ALA A 29 38.58 23.47 36.44
N VAL A 30 37.42 23.88 35.91
CA VAL A 30 36.18 23.07 35.95
C VAL A 30 35.61 22.91 34.54
N GLY A 31 35.45 21.67 34.12
CA GLY A 31 34.84 21.28 32.85
C GLY A 31 33.32 21.15 32.90
N PRO A 32 32.67 20.89 31.75
CA PRO A 32 31.21 20.72 31.66
C PRO A 32 30.72 19.58 32.57
N ASN A 33 29.54 19.76 33.19
CA ASN A 33 28.93 18.87 34.20
C ASN A 33 29.65 18.82 35.57
N ASN A 34 30.24 19.94 36.03
CA ASN A 34 30.91 20.07 37.34
C ASN A 34 32.01 19.02 37.57
N VAL A 35 32.90 18.86 36.57
CA VAL A 35 34.09 18.00 36.69
C VAL A 35 35.30 18.90 36.91
N GLY A 36 35.92 18.82 38.08
CA GLY A 36 37.17 19.51 38.39
C GLY A 36 38.33 18.90 37.60
N ILE A 37 39.26 19.75 37.17
CA ILE A 37 40.45 19.39 36.40
C ILE A 37 41.67 19.96 37.13
N ASN A 38 42.71 19.14 37.31
CA ASN A 38 44.05 19.60 37.69
C ASN A 38 45.01 19.32 36.54
N GLU A 39 45.62 20.36 35.99
CA GLU A 39 46.50 20.28 34.81
C GLU A 39 48.00 20.27 35.16
N PHE A 40 48.39 20.75 36.35
CA PHE A 40 49.78 21.14 36.63
C PHE A 40 50.53 20.24 37.63
N SER A 41 49.82 19.46 38.46
CA SER A 41 50.50 18.70 39.53
C SER A 41 51.27 17.48 39.03
N PHE A 42 50.90 16.90 37.87
CA PHE A 42 51.53 15.67 37.35
C PHE A 42 51.78 15.67 35.83
N GLY A 43 51.69 16.83 35.17
CA GLY A 43 51.91 16.99 33.72
C GLY A 43 50.86 16.31 32.82
N ILE A 44 49.83 15.69 33.41
CA ILE A 44 48.72 15.01 32.73
C ILE A 44 47.42 15.46 33.41
N PRO A 45 46.39 15.90 32.66
CA PRO A 45 45.14 16.37 33.26
C PRO A 45 44.40 15.26 33.99
N ILE A 46 44.09 15.50 35.26
CA ILE A 46 43.31 14.59 36.12
C ILE A 46 41.89 15.14 36.25
N LEU A 47 40.91 14.34 35.85
CA LEU A 47 39.48 14.64 35.91
C LEU A 47 38.84 14.08 37.18
N VAL A 48 38.24 14.96 37.98
CA VAL A 48 37.62 14.66 39.27
C VAL A 48 36.15 15.09 39.23
N PRO A 49 35.20 14.15 39.12
CA PRO A 49 33.77 14.48 39.14
C PRO A 49 33.35 15.09 40.48
N LYS A 50 32.48 16.11 40.45
CA LYS A 50 31.88 16.79 41.61
C LYS A 50 32.82 17.67 42.45
N ALA A 51 34.03 17.97 41.99
CA ALA A 51 34.93 18.92 42.64
C ALA A 51 34.77 20.34 42.05
N LYS A 52 34.82 21.38 42.88
CA LYS A 52 34.69 22.79 42.44
C LYS A 52 36.07 23.42 42.21
N LEU A 53 36.08 24.58 41.54
CA LEU A 53 37.29 25.34 41.27
C LEU A 53 37.91 25.82 42.59
N GLY A 54 39.20 25.59 42.80
CA GLY A 54 39.91 26.04 44.00
C GLY A 54 39.91 25.05 45.18
N ASP A 55 39.07 24.01 45.16
CA ASP A 55 39.05 22.99 46.22
C ASP A 55 40.38 22.24 46.27
N ILE A 56 40.90 22.01 47.48
CA ILE A 56 41.96 21.02 47.73
C ILE A 56 41.26 19.70 48.08
N VAL A 57 41.38 18.70 47.20
CA VAL A 57 40.65 17.43 47.28
C VAL A 57 41.58 16.24 47.37
N GLN A 58 41.21 15.26 48.20
CA GLN A 58 41.80 13.92 48.20
C GLN A 58 41.01 13.02 47.26
N VAL A 59 41.69 12.41 46.30
CA VAL A 59 41.08 11.62 45.23
C VAL A 59 41.78 10.28 45.06
N LYS A 60 41.03 9.26 44.64
CA LYS A 60 41.56 7.94 44.29
C LYS A 60 41.65 7.79 42.78
N VAL A 61 42.84 7.53 42.24
CA VAL A 61 43.04 7.34 40.80
C VAL A 61 42.33 6.06 40.34
N LEU A 62 41.41 6.15 39.37
CA LEU A 62 40.68 4.98 38.88
C LEU A 62 41.34 4.36 37.65
N LYS A 63 41.60 5.18 36.62
CA LYS A 63 42.15 4.66 35.36
C LYS A 63 42.87 5.73 34.53
N PHE A 64 43.84 5.27 33.77
CA PHE A 64 44.54 6.05 32.76
C PHE A 64 43.88 5.88 31.39
N LEU A 65 43.59 6.98 30.69
CA LEU A 65 43.09 6.96 29.31
C LEU A 65 44.23 7.32 28.35
N SER A 66 44.96 6.29 27.90
CA SER A 66 46.13 6.44 27.02
C SER A 66 45.85 7.19 25.72
N THR A 67 44.68 6.99 25.13
CA THR A 67 44.27 7.61 23.86
C THR A 67 44.08 9.12 23.92
N LYS A 68 43.86 9.69 25.12
CA LYS A 68 43.59 11.12 25.32
C LYS A 68 44.59 11.81 26.26
N LYS A 69 45.62 11.07 26.71
CA LYS A 69 46.60 11.53 27.72
C LYS A 69 45.91 12.22 28.92
N MET A 70 44.99 11.53 29.58
CA MET A 70 44.25 12.06 30.73
C MET A 70 43.91 10.95 31.73
N VAL A 71 43.71 11.32 33.00
CA VAL A 71 43.42 10.40 34.10
C VAL A 71 42.04 10.68 34.66
N ILE A 72 41.29 9.63 35.02
CA ILE A 72 40.02 9.77 35.74
C ILE A 72 40.24 9.33 37.18
N ALA A 73 39.87 10.19 38.12
CA ALA A 73 39.93 9.93 39.55
C ALA A 73 38.55 10.09 40.21
N LYS A 74 38.34 9.41 41.35
CA LYS A 74 37.12 9.51 42.16
C LYS A 74 37.41 10.42 43.36
N LEU A 75 36.54 11.40 43.61
CA LEU A 75 36.60 12.22 44.82
C LEU A 75 36.37 11.37 46.07
N VAL A 76 37.28 11.49 47.05
CA VAL A 76 37.20 10.79 48.34
C VAL A 76 36.86 11.76 49.46
N LYS A 77 37.61 12.86 49.60
CA LYS A 77 37.38 13.88 50.64
C LYS A 77 37.76 15.28 50.12
N VAL A 78 37.04 16.31 50.51
CA VAL A 78 37.45 17.72 50.30
C VAL A 78 38.14 18.18 51.58
N ILE A 79 39.36 18.70 51.48
CA ILE A 79 40.22 19.02 52.63
C ILE A 79 39.98 20.47 53.06
N ASN A 80 40.06 21.43 52.13
CA ASN A 80 39.71 22.83 52.38
C ASN A 80 38.79 23.32 51.26
N SER A 81 37.54 23.64 51.60
CA SER A 81 36.64 24.43 50.77
C SER A 81 36.94 25.89 51.00
N THR A 82 37.31 26.63 49.96
CA THR A 82 37.30 28.11 50.02
C THR A 82 35.84 28.57 49.95
N GLU A 83 35.12 28.40 51.06
CA GLU A 83 33.94 29.21 51.35
C GLU A 83 34.43 30.53 51.94
N ASN A 84 34.71 31.51 51.08
CA ASN A 84 34.51 32.90 51.50
C ASN A 84 33.01 33.15 51.52
N LYS A 85 32.37 32.71 52.61
CA LYS A 85 31.27 33.45 53.21
C LYS A 85 31.89 34.51 54.12
N ASN A 86 31.20 35.64 54.20
CA ASN A 86 31.39 36.79 55.07
C ASN A 86 31.80 38.03 54.27
N ASP A 87 30.73 38.76 53.94
CA ASP A 87 30.61 40.23 53.83
C ASP A 87 29.74 40.63 52.64
N ILE A 88 28.45 40.25 52.72
CA ILE A 88 27.34 40.87 52.00
C ILE A 88 26.13 40.87 52.95
N THR A 89 26.27 41.53 54.09
CA THR A 89 25.12 42.09 54.79
C THR A 89 24.72 43.36 54.04
N ASN A 90 23.46 43.38 53.57
CA ASN A 90 22.78 44.49 52.89
C ASN A 90 23.18 44.83 51.45
N LEU A 91 23.18 43.85 50.53
CA LEU A 91 23.05 44.17 49.10
C LEU A 91 21.64 43.91 48.53
N PRO A 92 21.12 44.83 47.71
CA PRO A 92 19.75 44.77 47.21
C PRO A 92 19.52 43.55 46.31
N THR A 93 18.26 43.11 46.22
CA THR A 93 17.84 42.07 45.25
C THR A 93 17.38 42.74 43.96
N LEU A 94 17.94 42.32 42.83
CA LEU A 94 17.54 42.87 41.53
C LEU A 94 16.15 42.34 41.15
N THR A 95 15.19 43.22 40.88
CA THR A 95 13.82 42.89 40.45
C THR A 95 13.58 43.24 38.97
N PRO A 96 12.67 42.55 38.27
CA PRO A 96 12.24 42.93 36.93
C PRO A 96 11.60 44.33 36.93
N GLY A 97 11.88 45.15 35.90
CA GLY A 97 11.43 46.54 35.74
C GLY A 97 12.46 47.59 36.18
N THR A 98 13.59 47.19 36.74
CA THR A 98 14.67 48.10 37.14
C THR A 98 15.49 48.56 35.93
N TYR A 99 15.82 49.86 35.86
CA TYR A 99 16.70 50.42 34.83
C TYR A 99 18.14 50.51 35.36
N LEU A 100 19.11 50.11 34.54
CA LEU A 100 20.53 50.06 34.87
C LEU A 100 21.39 50.63 33.76
N ASP A 101 22.39 51.41 34.13
CA ASP A 101 23.41 51.92 33.21
C ASP A 101 24.61 50.99 33.24
N ILE A 102 24.95 50.42 32.08
CA ILE A 102 25.93 49.33 32.00
C ILE A 102 26.88 49.47 30.82
N ILE A 103 28.04 48.84 30.95
CA ILE A 103 29.06 48.74 29.89
C ILE A 103 29.23 47.28 29.50
N ILE A 104 29.22 46.98 28.21
CA ILE A 104 29.32 45.58 27.73
C ILE A 104 30.75 45.05 27.90
N ASN A 105 30.97 44.10 28.82
CA ASN A 105 32.28 43.45 28.99
C ASN A 105 32.59 42.41 27.91
N THR A 106 31.62 41.57 27.54
CA THR A 106 31.84 40.44 26.61
C THR A 106 30.63 40.19 25.72
N LEU A 107 30.82 39.52 24.58
CA LEU A 107 29.74 39.15 23.64
C LEU A 107 29.45 37.64 23.69
N GLY A 108 28.17 37.30 23.81
CA GLY A 108 27.63 35.95 23.73
C GLY A 108 27.13 35.54 22.33
N PRO A 109 26.58 34.33 22.19
CA PRO A 109 26.06 33.83 20.92
C PRO A 109 24.90 34.70 20.39
N ASN A 110 24.91 35.00 19.09
CA ASN A 110 24.02 35.96 18.40
C ASN A 110 24.27 37.44 18.75
N SER A 111 25.49 37.81 19.14
CA SER A 111 25.88 39.20 19.44
C SER A 111 25.12 39.82 20.62
N THR A 112 24.67 39.00 21.58
CA THR A 112 24.11 39.48 22.86
C THR A 112 25.24 39.96 23.77
N GLY A 113 25.10 41.10 24.42
CA GLY A 113 26.10 41.56 25.39
C GLY A 113 25.92 40.89 26.74
N ILE A 114 27.04 40.55 27.37
CA ILE A 114 27.10 40.00 28.71
C ILE A 114 27.89 40.99 29.55
N VAL A 115 27.22 41.52 30.58
CA VAL A 115 27.79 42.37 31.61
C VAL A 115 27.97 41.55 32.86
N ILE A 116 29.16 41.62 33.45
CA ILE A 116 29.45 40.98 34.74
C ILE A 116 29.16 42.02 35.81
N LEU A 117 28.27 41.70 36.74
CA LEU A 117 27.94 42.57 37.88
C LEU A 117 28.74 42.06 39.09
N PRO A 118 29.81 42.76 39.50
CA PRO A 118 30.65 42.31 40.61
C PRO A 118 29.94 42.55 41.95
N ASN A 119 29.29 41.52 42.49
CA ASN A 119 28.66 41.50 43.82
C ASN A 119 27.89 42.79 44.19
N ILE A 120 27.12 43.38 43.26
CA ILE A 120 26.25 44.56 43.49
C ILE A 120 24.83 44.13 43.89
N TYR A 121 24.40 42.93 43.48
CA TYR A 121 23.08 42.38 43.78
C TYR A 121 23.20 40.97 44.31
N ASN A 122 22.39 40.65 45.33
CA ASN A 122 22.52 39.39 46.07
C ASN A 122 22.04 38.16 45.25
N ASN A 123 21.23 38.39 44.20
CA ASN A 123 20.57 37.33 43.43
C ASN A 123 21.15 37.11 42.01
N VAL A 124 21.97 38.02 41.49
CA VAL A 124 22.40 38.06 40.08
C VAL A 124 23.87 38.43 39.96
N THR A 125 24.67 37.63 39.26
CA THR A 125 26.10 37.92 38.99
C THR A 125 26.38 38.31 37.54
N LYS A 126 25.43 38.09 36.62
CA LYS A 126 25.56 38.38 35.18
C LYS A 126 24.28 38.94 34.60
N LEU A 127 24.40 39.95 33.74
CA LEU A 127 23.29 40.55 33.03
C LEU A 127 23.44 40.37 31.52
N ILE A 128 22.40 39.88 30.85
CA ILE A 128 22.41 39.53 29.43
C ILE A 128 21.50 40.51 28.69
N VAL A 129 22.10 41.33 27.82
CA VAL A 129 21.41 42.36 27.03
C VAL A 129 21.20 41.91 25.59
N LYS A 130 19.98 42.05 25.09
CA LYS A 130 19.59 41.59 23.76
C LYS A 130 19.29 42.75 22.80
N LYS A 131 20.28 43.14 21.98
CA LYS A 131 20.13 44.08 20.84
C LYS A 131 20.88 43.54 19.60
N PRO A 132 20.38 43.75 18.37
CA PRO A 132 21.11 43.36 17.17
C PRO A 132 22.34 44.28 16.93
N LEU A 133 23.52 43.68 16.75
CA LEU A 133 24.83 44.33 16.53
C LEU A 133 25.37 45.16 17.71
N MET A 134 25.79 44.51 18.81
CA MET A 134 26.54 45.13 19.91
C MET A 134 28.05 44.91 19.79
N LYS A 135 28.84 45.86 20.31
CA LYS A 135 30.30 45.75 20.46
C LYS A 135 30.68 45.68 21.94
N VAL A 136 31.87 45.17 22.23
CA VAL A 136 32.44 45.21 23.58
C VAL A 136 32.83 46.65 23.88
N GLY A 137 32.40 47.19 25.03
CA GLY A 137 32.66 48.55 25.46
C GLY A 137 31.51 49.56 25.28
N ASP A 138 30.38 49.19 24.65
CA ASP A 138 29.25 50.13 24.51
C ASP A 138 28.63 50.42 25.89
N LYS A 139 28.40 51.72 26.21
CA LYS A 139 27.64 52.18 27.38
C LYS A 139 26.15 52.27 27.01
N LEU A 140 25.28 51.64 27.78
CA LEU A 140 23.84 51.54 27.47
C LEU A 140 23.02 51.61 28.76
N THR A 141 21.89 52.29 28.70
CA THR A 141 20.83 52.21 29.70
C THR A 141 19.90 51.04 29.34
N VAL A 142 19.64 50.15 30.28
CA VAL A 142 18.87 48.91 30.03
C VAL A 142 17.82 48.66 31.09
N GLU A 143 16.65 48.19 30.68
CA GLU A 143 15.58 47.73 31.57
C GLU A 143 15.68 46.21 31.81
N VAL A 144 15.71 45.79 33.07
CA VAL A 144 15.76 44.38 33.46
C VAL A 144 14.39 43.74 33.28
N THR A 145 14.26 42.84 32.31
CA THR A 145 12.97 42.19 32.01
C THR A 145 12.71 40.94 32.85
N HIS A 146 13.73 40.13 33.14
CA HIS A 146 13.57 38.84 33.81
C HIS A 146 14.79 38.52 34.67
N VAL A 147 14.57 38.09 35.91
CA VAL A 147 15.63 37.71 36.85
C VAL A 147 15.57 36.21 37.15
N LYS A 148 16.72 35.53 37.09
CA LYS A 148 16.88 34.11 37.46
C LYS A 148 18.04 33.97 38.45
N LYS A 149 18.08 32.84 39.18
CA LYS A 149 19.16 32.56 40.14
C LYS A 149 20.53 32.61 39.46
N GLY A 150 21.30 33.67 39.74
CA GLY A 150 22.65 33.90 39.21
C GLY A 150 22.75 34.75 37.92
N TYR A 151 21.67 35.02 37.18
CA TYR A 151 21.73 35.89 35.98
C TYR A 151 20.38 36.54 35.63
N ALA A 152 20.40 37.70 34.96
CA ALA A 152 19.20 38.43 34.52
C ALA A 152 19.25 38.80 33.02
N PHE A 153 18.09 39.09 32.43
CA PHE A 153 17.94 39.54 31.04
C PHE A 153 17.44 40.98 30.98
N ALA A 154 18.05 41.80 30.14
CA ALA A 154 17.67 43.19 29.97
C ALA A 154 17.54 43.61 28.48
N ILE A 155 16.75 44.65 28.24
CA ILE A 155 16.54 45.28 26.93
C ILE A 155 17.00 46.73 27.01
N VAL A 156 17.60 47.25 25.93
CA VAL A 156 18.08 48.64 25.89
C VAL A 156 16.88 49.58 25.86
N ASP A 157 16.83 50.55 26.78
CA ASP A 157 15.78 51.55 26.78
C ASP A 157 16.01 52.54 25.62
N SER A 158 14.97 52.78 24.83
CA SER A 158 15.05 53.60 23.61
C SER A 158 14.76 55.08 23.85
N SER A 159 14.51 55.49 25.11
CA SER A 159 14.13 56.85 25.49
C SER A 159 15.30 57.85 25.60
N VAL A 160 16.53 57.39 25.81
CA VAL A 160 17.66 58.23 26.30
C VAL A 160 18.73 58.52 25.23
N LEU A 161 18.37 58.46 23.94
CA LEU A 161 19.31 58.75 22.83
C LEU A 161 19.14 60.13 22.20
N ASN A 162 18.35 61.01 22.81
CA ASN A 162 18.14 62.39 22.36
C ASN A 162 18.54 63.38 23.45
N GLU A 163 19.83 63.46 23.79
CA GLU A 163 20.39 64.62 24.50
C GLU A 163 21.91 64.49 24.54
N GLN A 164 22.57 64.94 23.47
CA GLN A 164 23.89 65.56 23.50
C GLN A 164 24.25 66.04 22.09
N ALA A 165 24.71 67.30 22.03
CA ALA A 165 25.17 68.07 20.88
C ALA A 165 24.11 68.82 20.05
N PHE A 166 23.59 69.90 20.64
CA PHE A 166 23.53 71.19 19.96
C PHE A 166 24.96 71.74 19.81
N ASP A 167 25.36 72.23 18.63
CA ASP A 167 25.83 73.61 18.52
C ASP A 167 25.89 74.14 17.07
N SER A 168 25.76 75.47 16.95
CA SER A 168 25.99 76.37 15.81
C SER A 168 24.85 76.66 14.80
N LYS A 169 24.06 77.66 15.20
CA LYS A 169 23.85 78.99 14.56
C LYS A 169 23.18 79.11 13.18
N GLN A 170 22.07 79.87 13.23
CA GLN A 170 21.62 80.94 12.31
C GLN A 170 21.17 80.51 10.89
N THR A 171 20.02 80.93 10.34
CA THR A 171 19.25 82.17 10.48
C THR A 171 17.76 81.93 10.16
N ASN A 172 16.92 82.80 10.75
CA ASN A 172 15.50 82.96 10.53
C ASN A 172 15.15 83.29 9.07
N LEU A 173 14.00 82.80 8.59
CA LEU A 173 13.01 83.65 7.93
C LEU A 173 11.63 83.01 8.15
N GLY A 174 10.78 83.71 8.92
CA GLY A 174 9.42 83.29 9.19
C GLY A 174 8.52 83.41 7.97
N LEU A 175 7.38 82.74 8.03
CA LEU A 175 6.10 83.22 7.51
C LEU A 175 5.00 82.39 8.20
N HIS A 176 4.21 83.09 9.03
CA HIS A 176 2.89 82.65 9.49
C HIS A 176 2.01 82.33 8.28
N PHE A 177 1.08 81.36 8.41
CA PHE A 177 -0.35 81.55 8.13
C PHE A 177 -1.13 80.25 8.39
N ASP A 178 -1.96 80.34 9.42
CA ASP A 178 -3.34 79.88 9.60
C ASP A 178 -3.86 78.51 9.15
N GLU A 179 -4.66 78.01 10.08
CA GLU A 179 -5.55 76.88 10.04
C GLU A 179 -6.63 77.00 8.95
N ASN A 180 -7.13 75.81 8.58
CA ASN A 180 -8.40 75.57 7.91
C ASN A 180 -8.48 75.91 6.42
N GLN A 181 -8.40 74.87 5.59
CA GLN A 181 -9.54 74.48 4.76
C GLN A 181 -9.38 73.07 4.17
N VAL A 182 -10.46 72.30 4.32
CA VAL A 182 -10.73 71.02 3.69
C VAL A 182 -10.63 71.16 2.16
N ASN A 183 -9.90 70.25 1.50
CA ASN A 183 -10.32 69.80 0.17
C ASN A 183 -9.71 68.46 -0.27
N THR A 184 -10.59 67.46 -0.35
CA THR A 184 -10.36 66.12 -0.88
C THR A 184 -10.16 66.15 -2.41
N LYS A 185 -9.07 65.56 -2.93
CA LYS A 185 -8.95 65.12 -4.34
C LYS A 185 -8.80 63.59 -4.45
N PRO A 186 -9.43 62.92 -5.43
CA PRO A 186 -9.56 61.46 -5.46
C PRO A 186 -8.31 60.75 -5.97
N VAL A 187 -7.87 59.72 -5.25
CA VAL A 187 -6.73 58.86 -5.61
C VAL A 187 -7.06 58.03 -6.87
N VAL A 188 -6.45 58.38 -8.01
CA VAL A 188 -6.60 57.64 -9.28
C VAL A 188 -5.82 56.32 -9.24
N PHE A 189 -6.50 55.20 -9.08
CA PHE A 189 -5.89 53.86 -9.01
C PHE A 189 -5.73 53.15 -10.37
N LYS A 190 -6.23 53.72 -11.47
CA LYS A 190 -6.18 53.10 -12.80
C LYS A 190 -4.72 52.94 -13.25
N GLY A 191 -4.31 51.73 -13.64
CA GLY A 191 -2.96 51.41 -14.12
C GLY A 191 -1.97 50.98 -13.03
N THR A 192 -2.31 51.11 -11.75
CA THR A 192 -1.45 50.71 -10.62
C THR A 192 -1.24 49.19 -10.55
N LYS A 193 -0.03 48.77 -10.17
CA LYS A 193 0.39 47.35 -10.12
C LYS A 193 0.52 46.86 -8.68
N PHE A 194 -0.20 45.80 -8.35
CA PHE A 194 -0.14 45.16 -7.03
C PHE A 194 0.38 43.73 -7.14
N THR A 195 1.09 43.29 -6.11
CA THR A 195 1.42 41.88 -5.92
C THR A 195 0.55 41.30 -4.82
N LEU A 196 -0.15 40.21 -5.11
CA LEU A 196 -1.02 39.52 -4.16
C LEU A 196 -0.95 38.00 -4.36
N VAL A 197 -1.46 37.25 -3.39
CA VAL A 197 -1.71 35.81 -3.53
C VAL A 197 -3.20 35.64 -3.82
N LEU A 198 -3.57 34.89 -4.87
CA LEU A 198 -4.98 34.64 -5.15
C LEU A 198 -5.58 33.79 -4.02
N PRO A 199 -6.71 34.17 -3.41
CA PRO A 199 -7.30 33.39 -2.32
C PRO A 199 -7.72 32.00 -2.81
N LYS A 200 -7.42 30.95 -2.03
CA LYS A 200 -7.75 29.56 -2.37
C LYS A 200 -9.26 29.32 -2.53
N LYS A 201 -10.09 30.07 -1.79
CA LYS A 201 -11.56 29.99 -1.76
C LYS A 201 -12.25 31.06 -2.64
N ALA A 202 -11.52 31.78 -3.49
CA ALA A 202 -12.13 32.85 -4.29
C ALA A 202 -13.20 32.31 -5.25
N LYS A 203 -14.40 32.90 -5.22
CA LYS A 203 -15.50 32.55 -6.12
C LYS A 203 -15.22 33.07 -7.52
N ARG A 204 -15.71 32.36 -8.53
CA ARG A 204 -15.61 32.77 -9.93
C ARG A 204 -16.93 33.36 -10.37
N TYR A 205 -16.92 34.60 -10.81
CA TYR A 205 -18.09 35.27 -11.37
C TYR A 205 -17.80 35.61 -12.83
N LEU A 206 -18.64 35.10 -13.74
CA LEU A 206 -18.39 35.15 -15.19
C LEU A 206 -16.96 34.66 -15.53
N LYS A 207 -16.18 35.52 -16.18
CA LYS A 207 -14.78 35.27 -16.57
C LYS A 207 -13.77 35.79 -15.54
N HIS A 208 -14.15 36.17 -14.31
CA HIS A 208 -13.26 36.79 -13.32
C HIS A 208 -13.22 36.03 -11.98
N PHE A 209 -12.07 36.07 -11.29
CA PHE A 209 -11.98 35.69 -9.87
C PHE A 209 -12.39 36.88 -9.01
N VAL A 210 -13.26 36.66 -8.03
CA VAL A 210 -13.84 37.72 -7.20
C VAL A 210 -13.53 37.45 -5.73
N PHE A 211 -13.00 38.47 -5.05
CA PHE A 211 -12.76 38.45 -3.61
C PHE A 211 -12.66 39.86 -3.04
N LYS A 212 -13.03 40.02 -1.78
CA LYS A 212 -12.91 41.28 -1.03
C LYS A 212 -11.47 41.48 -0.58
N VAL A 213 -10.99 42.72 -0.62
CA VAL A 213 -9.68 43.12 -0.11
C VAL A 213 -9.77 43.33 1.40
N THR A 214 -8.92 42.69 2.20
CA THR A 214 -8.82 42.89 3.66
C THR A 214 -7.39 43.26 4.04
N ASN A 215 -7.20 44.29 4.88
CA ASN A 215 -5.90 44.60 5.48
C ASN A 215 -5.77 43.88 6.83
N ASN A 216 -4.65 43.21 7.10
CA ASN A 216 -4.36 42.72 8.46
C ASN A 216 -3.26 43.59 9.08
N VAL A 217 -3.66 44.38 10.07
CA VAL A 217 -2.81 44.83 11.19
C VAL A 217 -2.73 43.64 12.17
N GLN A 218 -1.60 43.51 12.88
CA GLN A 218 -1.23 42.46 13.85
C GLN A 218 -0.36 41.31 13.29
N GLN A 219 0.96 41.49 13.36
CA GLN A 219 1.91 40.38 13.48
C GLN A 219 2.15 40.12 14.98
N LYS A 220 1.64 39.00 15.51
CA LYS A 220 2.16 38.42 16.75
C LYS A 220 3.55 37.84 16.46
N THR A 221 4.57 38.34 17.14
CA THR A 221 5.94 37.82 17.12
C THR A 221 6.00 36.45 17.80
N GLY A 222 6.15 35.38 17.02
CA GLY A 222 6.38 34.02 17.50
C GLY A 222 7.87 33.74 17.69
N VAL A 223 8.22 33.32 18.91
CA VAL A 223 9.54 32.82 19.33
C VAL A 223 9.70 31.34 18.93
N ASN A 224 10.94 30.98 18.59
CA ASN A 224 11.52 29.63 18.44
C ASN A 224 11.15 28.78 17.22
N GLY A 225 12.22 28.41 16.50
CA GLY A 225 12.20 27.55 15.33
C GLY A 225 11.63 26.17 15.58
N PHE A 226 10.35 26.02 15.24
CA PHE A 226 9.72 24.81 14.73
C PHE A 226 8.59 25.27 13.82
N VAL A 227 8.81 25.29 12.50
CA VAL A 227 7.70 25.46 11.55
C VAL A 227 6.96 24.12 11.48
N GLY A 228 6.15 23.86 12.50
CA GLY A 228 4.99 23.00 12.35
C GLY A 228 4.03 23.70 11.39
N LEU A 229 3.68 23.04 10.29
CA LEU A 229 2.48 23.39 9.53
C LEU A 229 1.29 23.18 10.47
N ALA A 230 0.92 24.23 11.21
CA ALA A 230 -0.39 24.33 11.80
C ALA A 230 -1.36 24.72 10.68
N ASN A 231 -2.32 23.84 10.43
CA ASN A 231 -3.48 24.10 9.62
C ASN A 231 -4.17 25.37 10.13
N SER A 232 -4.15 26.43 9.32
CA SER A 232 -5.11 27.54 9.43
C SER A 232 -5.63 27.78 8.02
N GLU A 233 -6.93 27.57 7.84
CA GLU A 233 -7.62 27.60 6.56
C GLU A 233 -7.81 29.00 5.96
N ASN A 234 -7.18 30.04 6.50
CA ASN A 234 -7.31 31.41 6.03
C ASN A 234 -5.91 31.99 5.72
N GLU A 235 -5.34 31.60 4.59
CA GLU A 235 -4.21 32.35 3.99
C GLU A 235 -4.73 33.74 3.55
N GLN A 236 -4.56 34.73 4.41
CA GLN A 236 -4.96 36.12 4.20
C GLN A 236 -4.14 36.79 3.08
N THR A 237 -4.82 37.49 2.18
CA THR A 237 -4.21 38.11 0.99
C THR A 237 -3.59 39.47 1.31
N LEU A 238 -2.26 39.54 1.47
CA LEU A 238 -1.54 40.81 1.54
C LEU A 238 -1.35 41.43 0.14
N LEU A 239 -1.84 42.67 -0.05
CA LEU A 239 -1.53 43.51 -1.20
C LEU A 239 -0.24 44.30 -0.91
N LYS A 240 0.82 44.06 -1.70
CA LYS A 240 2.04 44.92 -1.68
C LYS A 240 2.20 45.61 -3.03
N LYS A 241 2.38 46.94 -3.04
CA LYS A 241 2.65 47.73 -4.26
C LYS A 241 3.85 47.15 -5.01
N GLY A 242 3.73 46.97 -6.32
CA GLY A 242 4.86 46.55 -7.15
C GLY A 242 5.75 47.75 -7.43
N MET A 243 6.87 47.91 -6.71
CA MET A 243 7.85 48.96 -6.99
C MET A 243 8.39 48.84 -8.42
N ALA A 244 8.17 49.88 -9.23
CA ALA A 244 9.04 50.22 -10.34
C ALA A 244 10.21 51.01 -9.75
N TYR A 245 11.44 50.51 -9.88
CA TYR A 245 12.62 51.28 -9.53
C TYR A 245 13.02 52.13 -10.72
N ASN A 246 13.10 53.44 -10.52
CA ASN A 246 14.18 54.26 -11.04
C ASN A 246 14.24 55.56 -10.21
N THR A 247 15.27 55.68 -9.36
CA THR A 247 16.18 56.82 -9.27
C THR A 247 17.38 56.39 -8.42
N GLN A 248 18.56 56.78 -8.86
CA GLN A 248 19.80 56.70 -8.12
C GLN A 248 19.70 57.54 -6.84
N LYS A 249 20.41 57.09 -5.80
CA LYS A 249 21.14 57.84 -4.75
C LYS A 249 21.74 56.73 -3.87
N ILE A 250 23.05 56.45 -3.89
CA ILE A 250 24.18 57.26 -3.38
C ILE A 250 23.82 57.81 -2.01
N GLY A 251 24.68 57.54 -1.04
CA GLY A 251 24.47 57.90 0.36
C GLY A 251 24.11 59.36 0.51
N VAL A 252 23.31 59.62 1.53
CA VAL A 252 23.16 60.84 2.34
C VAL A 252 21.91 60.57 3.18
N ASP A 253 22.10 60.75 4.47
CA ASP A 253 21.16 61.21 5.51
C ASP A 253 19.66 61.18 5.18
N ASN A 254 18.91 60.56 6.08
CA ASN A 254 17.46 60.73 6.15
C ASN A 254 17.10 61.39 7.50
N THR A 255 17.38 62.68 7.63
CA THR A 255 16.27 63.61 7.87
C THR A 255 15.57 63.80 6.52
N VAL A 256 14.25 63.69 6.53
CA VAL A 256 13.26 64.09 5.52
C VAL A 256 12.11 63.10 5.62
N ASN A 257 11.08 63.56 6.34
CA ASN A 257 9.70 63.21 6.07
C ASN A 257 9.45 63.35 4.57
N ASN A 258 9.41 62.22 3.88
CA ASN A 258 8.85 62.15 2.54
C ASN A 258 7.58 61.32 2.59
N SER A 259 6.49 62.05 2.69
CA SER A 259 5.10 61.66 2.47
C SER A 259 4.90 61.07 1.07
N TYR A 260 5.39 59.86 0.84
CA TYR A 260 4.90 59.03 -0.26
C TYR A 260 3.71 58.24 0.24
N GLY A 261 2.52 58.81 0.05
CA GLY A 261 1.25 58.15 0.32
C GLY A 261 1.27 56.70 -0.20
N GLU A 262 1.17 55.74 0.72
CA GLU A 262 0.92 54.36 0.35
C GLU A 262 -0.46 54.33 -0.33
N TYR A 263 -0.46 54.23 -1.67
CA TYR A 263 -1.67 53.96 -2.45
C TYR A 263 -2.21 52.57 -2.04
N ARG A 264 -2.93 52.51 -0.93
CA ARG A 264 -3.65 51.35 -0.44
C ARG A 264 -5.00 51.32 -1.15
N LEU A 265 -5.33 50.18 -1.76
CA LEU A 265 -6.69 49.94 -2.20
C LEU A 265 -7.63 50.09 -0.97
N PRO A 266 -8.74 50.83 -1.07
CA PRO A 266 -9.67 51.01 0.04
C PRO A 266 -10.11 49.65 0.59
N THR A 267 -10.21 49.52 1.92
CA THR A 267 -10.56 48.26 2.60
C THR A 267 -11.94 47.72 2.21
N ASN A 268 -12.83 48.58 1.69
CA ASN A 268 -14.13 48.16 1.17
C ASN A 268 -14.12 47.95 -0.36
N THR A 269 -13.04 47.37 -0.90
CA THR A 269 -12.94 47.09 -2.35
C THR A 269 -13.16 45.61 -2.69
N ILE A 270 -14.08 45.33 -3.62
CA ILE A 270 -14.26 44.02 -4.25
C ILE A 270 -13.42 43.98 -5.53
N LEU A 271 -12.51 43.01 -5.63
CA LEU A 271 -11.57 42.90 -6.73
C LEU A 271 -11.99 41.79 -7.71
N PHE A 272 -12.16 42.15 -8.98
CA PHE A 272 -12.44 41.27 -10.10
C PHE A 272 -11.16 41.05 -10.91
N VAL A 273 -10.49 39.91 -10.72
CA VAL A 273 -9.23 39.59 -11.41
C VAL A 273 -9.51 38.70 -12.62
N LYS A 274 -9.18 39.17 -13.83
CA LYS A 274 -9.28 38.36 -15.05
C LYS A 274 -8.19 37.27 -15.02
N PRO A 275 -8.53 35.97 -15.07
CA PRO A 275 -7.58 34.87 -15.11
C PRO A 275 -6.84 34.88 -16.44
N SER A 276 -5.61 35.37 -16.43
CA SER A 276 -4.67 35.33 -17.56
C SER A 276 -3.39 34.59 -17.17
N LEU A 277 -2.61 34.15 -18.18
CA LEU A 277 -1.34 33.44 -18.02
C LEU A 277 -1.43 32.06 -17.32
N GLY A 278 -2.63 31.52 -17.12
CA GLY A 278 -2.84 30.22 -16.48
C GLY A 278 -2.73 30.24 -14.94
N ALA A 279 -2.93 31.40 -14.32
CA ALA A 279 -2.97 31.56 -12.86
C ALA A 279 -4.02 30.66 -12.21
N LYS A 280 -3.67 30.03 -11.10
CA LYS A 280 -4.59 29.25 -10.25
C LYS A 280 -4.80 29.96 -8.92
N LEU A 281 -5.90 29.60 -8.24
CA LEU A 281 -6.14 30.02 -6.86
C LEU A 281 -4.98 29.53 -5.98
N GLY A 282 -4.46 30.40 -5.11
CA GLY A 282 -3.25 30.18 -4.31
C GLY A 282 -1.94 30.66 -4.95
N ASP A 283 -1.92 31.05 -6.24
CA ASP A 283 -0.70 31.55 -6.87
C ASP A 283 -0.41 33.01 -6.47
N LYS A 284 0.89 33.34 -6.31
CA LYS A 284 1.33 34.73 -6.15
C LYS A 284 1.34 35.39 -7.53
N VAL A 285 0.58 36.46 -7.71
CA VAL A 285 0.40 37.14 -8.99
C VAL A 285 0.68 38.63 -8.87
N GLN A 286 1.18 39.22 -9.94
CA GLN A 286 1.22 40.66 -10.13
C GLN A 286 0.03 41.05 -11.01
N ILE A 287 -0.86 41.85 -10.45
CA ILE A 287 -2.05 42.35 -11.12
C ILE A 287 -1.90 43.84 -11.42
N GLN A 288 -2.63 44.31 -12.43
CA GLN A 288 -2.78 45.73 -12.74
C GLN A 288 -4.25 46.10 -12.75
N ILE A 289 -4.60 47.17 -12.04
CA ILE A 289 -5.97 47.69 -12.02
C ILE A 289 -6.28 48.35 -13.35
N THR A 290 -7.38 47.94 -13.97
CA THR A 290 -7.84 48.42 -15.27
C THR A 290 -9.00 49.40 -15.14
N LYS A 291 -9.92 49.17 -14.20
CA LYS A 291 -11.09 50.02 -13.94
C LYS A 291 -11.42 50.00 -12.45
N ILE A 292 -11.87 51.12 -11.91
CA ILE A 292 -12.53 51.19 -10.61
C ILE A 292 -13.90 51.81 -10.81
N LEU A 293 -14.91 51.25 -10.17
CA LEU A 293 -16.29 51.70 -10.15
C LEU A 293 -16.69 51.88 -8.68
N LYS A 294 -17.35 52.99 -8.35
CA LYS A 294 -17.96 53.18 -7.03
C LYS A 294 -19.44 52.86 -7.14
N ILE A 295 -19.97 52.01 -6.27
CA ILE A 295 -21.41 51.72 -6.20
C ILE A 295 -21.92 52.40 -4.93
N ASN A 296 -22.78 53.41 -5.09
CA ASN A 296 -23.39 54.13 -3.99
C ASN A 296 -24.77 53.51 -3.71
N GLY A 297 -24.93 52.92 -2.53
CA GLY A 297 -26.16 52.32 -1.98
C GLY A 297 -26.02 52.17 -0.46
N THR A 298 -26.89 51.41 0.21
CA THR A 298 -26.88 51.22 1.68
C THR A 298 -25.57 50.65 2.23
N LEU A 299 -24.76 49.97 1.40
CA LEU A 299 -23.39 49.55 1.71
C LEU A 299 -22.40 50.12 0.68
N LYS A 300 -21.55 51.08 1.09
CA LYS A 300 -20.57 51.77 0.21
C LYS A 300 -19.39 50.87 -0.20
N TYR A 301 -19.49 50.12 -1.30
CA TYR A 301 -18.40 49.29 -1.84
C TYR A 301 -17.72 49.90 -3.08
N ASN A 302 -16.39 49.79 -3.14
CA ASN A 302 -15.62 50.05 -4.36
C ASN A 302 -15.44 48.75 -5.15
N VAL A 303 -15.61 48.77 -6.46
CA VAL A 303 -15.37 47.61 -7.34
C VAL A 303 -14.17 47.90 -8.21
N ALA A 304 -13.14 47.05 -8.15
CA ALA A 304 -11.94 47.19 -8.98
C ALA A 304 -11.79 45.99 -9.92
N ILE A 305 -11.59 46.24 -11.21
CA ILE A 305 -11.31 45.22 -12.22
C ILE A 305 -9.81 45.23 -12.50
N ALA A 306 -9.15 44.06 -12.45
CA ALA A 306 -7.72 43.92 -12.65
C ALA A 306 -7.35 42.79 -13.62
N LYS A 307 -6.21 42.94 -14.30
CA LYS A 307 -5.62 41.94 -15.20
C LYS A 307 -4.31 41.39 -14.61
N ILE A 308 -4.07 40.09 -14.74
CA ILE A 308 -2.80 39.48 -14.30
C ILE A 308 -1.71 39.74 -15.35
N ILE A 309 -0.61 40.37 -14.93
CA ILE A 309 0.58 40.65 -15.76
C ILE A 309 1.64 39.56 -15.59
N LYS A 310 1.89 39.11 -14.35
CA LYS A 310 3.03 38.23 -14.06
C LYS A 310 2.67 37.19 -13.01
N LEU A 311 3.02 35.94 -13.29
CA LEU A 311 2.97 34.85 -12.32
C LEU A 311 4.24 34.83 -11.47
N ASN A 312 4.08 34.61 -10.17
CA ASN A 312 5.13 34.52 -9.16
C ASN A 312 6.20 35.62 -9.31
N PRO A 313 5.84 36.90 -9.14
CA PRO A 313 6.78 38.01 -9.22
C PRO A 313 7.88 37.86 -8.16
N ILE A 314 9.12 37.76 -8.63
CA ILE A 314 10.34 37.68 -7.82
C ILE A 314 10.94 39.08 -7.63
N SER A 315 11.43 39.40 -6.43
CA SER A 315 12.13 40.67 -6.14
C SER A 315 13.44 40.80 -6.92
N ALA A 316 13.88 42.03 -7.20
CA ALA A 316 15.12 42.27 -7.94
C ALA A 316 16.35 41.64 -7.23
N SER A 317 16.43 41.77 -5.90
CA SER A 317 17.46 41.14 -5.09
C SER A 317 17.44 39.61 -5.21
N HIS A 318 16.29 38.97 -5.04
CA HIS A 318 16.18 37.52 -5.16
C HIS A 318 16.50 37.04 -6.59
N LYS A 319 16.14 37.81 -7.62
CA LYS A 319 16.53 37.55 -9.01
C LYS A 319 18.05 37.60 -9.19
N LYS A 320 18.72 38.63 -8.65
CA LYS A 320 20.20 38.72 -8.66
C LYS A 320 20.84 37.53 -7.94
N THR A 321 20.34 37.13 -6.78
CA THR A 321 20.82 35.95 -6.04
C THR A 321 20.65 34.67 -6.83
N LEU A 322 19.50 34.47 -7.50
CA LEU A 322 19.26 33.30 -8.35
C LEU A 322 20.16 33.28 -9.59
N ILE A 323 20.42 34.44 -10.19
CA ILE A 323 21.39 34.59 -11.28
C ILE A 323 22.78 34.19 -10.78
N ARG A 324 23.24 34.77 -9.67
CA ARG A 324 24.55 34.49 -9.07
C ARG A 324 24.70 33.00 -8.76
N ALA A 325 23.71 32.39 -8.10
CA ALA A 325 23.70 30.95 -7.82
C ALA A 325 23.82 30.10 -9.11
N SER A 326 23.08 30.47 -10.17
CA SER A 326 23.14 29.75 -11.44
C SER A 326 24.51 29.88 -12.14
N VAL A 327 25.14 31.05 -12.10
CA VAL A 327 26.47 31.28 -12.67
C VAL A 327 27.54 30.57 -11.84
N CYS A 328 27.46 30.62 -10.51
CA CYS A 328 28.34 29.85 -9.63
C CYS A 328 28.25 28.34 -9.91
N GLN A 329 27.05 27.83 -10.21
CA GLN A 329 26.89 26.43 -10.62
C GLN A 329 27.57 26.15 -11.97
N MET A 330 27.44 27.04 -12.95
CA MET A 330 28.12 26.91 -14.26
C MET A 330 29.66 26.94 -14.11
N LEU A 331 30.18 27.81 -13.23
CA LEU A 331 31.60 27.86 -12.88
C LEU A 331 32.08 26.55 -12.26
N ARG A 332 31.35 26.01 -11.27
CA ARG A 332 31.66 24.72 -10.63
C ARG A 332 31.65 23.55 -11.62
N CYS A 333 30.82 23.62 -12.66
CA CYS A 333 30.79 22.63 -13.73
C CYS A 333 31.93 22.77 -14.76
N GLY A 334 32.74 23.83 -14.67
CA GLY A 334 33.85 24.09 -15.59
C GLY A 334 33.41 24.59 -16.97
N MET A 335 32.24 25.21 -17.08
CA MET A 335 31.68 25.64 -18.38
C MET A 335 32.42 26.82 -19.02
N HIS A 336 33.22 27.56 -18.24
CA HIS A 336 33.87 28.81 -18.66
C HIS A 336 35.23 28.61 -19.33
N TYR A 337 35.83 27.42 -19.24
CA TYR A 337 37.09 27.17 -19.93
C TYR A 337 36.81 26.89 -21.40
N GLY A 338 37.41 27.64 -22.31
CA GLY A 338 37.43 27.31 -23.73
C GLY A 338 38.67 26.53 -24.14
N GLU A 339 38.80 26.32 -25.44
CA GLU A 339 39.98 25.74 -26.08
C GLU A 339 41.21 26.68 -26.02
N LYS A 340 42.37 26.18 -26.45
CA LYS A 340 43.58 26.99 -26.67
C LYS A 340 43.27 28.24 -27.50
N ALA A 341 43.83 29.38 -27.10
CA ALA A 341 43.56 30.68 -27.72
C ALA A 341 43.85 30.69 -29.24
N ILE A 342 44.90 29.98 -29.67
CA ILE A 342 45.31 29.82 -31.08
C ILE A 342 44.23 29.14 -31.92
N LYS A 343 43.47 28.21 -31.34
CA LYS A 343 42.42 27.46 -32.05
C LYS A 343 41.08 28.20 -32.07
N CYS A 344 41.01 29.43 -31.57
CA CYS A 344 39.75 30.16 -31.44
C CYS A 344 39.21 30.54 -32.82
N ASN A 345 37.95 30.23 -33.07
CA ASN A 345 37.22 30.72 -34.23
C ASN A 345 36.89 32.22 -34.05
N ALA A 346 37.08 33.03 -35.09
CA ALA A 346 36.81 34.47 -35.06
C ALA A 346 35.36 34.80 -34.67
N ARG A 347 34.37 34.01 -35.13
CA ARG A 347 32.95 34.19 -34.80
C ARG A 347 32.62 33.95 -33.32
N MET A 348 33.54 33.34 -32.57
CA MET A 348 33.40 33.13 -31.13
C MET A 348 33.93 34.30 -30.29
N LYS A 349 34.59 35.31 -30.87
CA LYS A 349 35.15 36.48 -30.15
C LYS A 349 34.11 37.18 -29.28
N ASN A 350 32.86 37.28 -29.76
CA ASN A 350 31.75 37.88 -29.03
C ASN A 350 31.26 37.06 -27.82
N PHE A 351 31.61 35.78 -27.70
CA PHE A 351 31.20 34.93 -26.59
C PHE A 351 32.33 34.67 -25.58
N VAL A 352 33.56 35.05 -25.93
CA VAL A 352 34.71 35.09 -25.03
C VAL A 352 34.60 36.31 -24.11
N TRP A 353 35.07 36.16 -22.88
CA TRP A 353 35.19 37.25 -21.92
C TRP A 353 36.33 38.15 -22.35
N THR A 354 36.10 39.46 -22.49
CA THR A 354 37.14 40.43 -22.83
C THR A 354 37.56 41.23 -21.59
N ARG A 355 38.82 41.68 -21.56
CA ARG A 355 39.27 42.65 -20.55
C ARG A 355 38.60 43.99 -20.85
N LYS A 356 38.24 44.76 -19.81
CA LYS A 356 37.69 46.11 -19.99
C LYS A 356 38.70 46.96 -20.78
N LYS A 357 38.19 47.82 -21.67
CA LYS A 357 38.99 48.87 -22.30
C LYS A 357 39.50 49.77 -21.17
N THR A 358 40.80 49.77 -20.94
CA THR A 358 41.46 50.72 -20.04
C THR A 358 41.94 51.88 -20.90
N MET A 359 41.56 53.10 -20.55
CA MET A 359 42.25 54.28 -21.12
C MET A 359 43.72 54.19 -20.74
N SER A 360 44.60 54.29 -21.73
CA SER A 360 46.02 54.47 -21.46
C SER A 360 46.25 55.95 -21.25
N ASN A 361 46.61 56.37 -20.03
CA ASN A 361 46.91 57.77 -19.71
C ASN A 361 48.12 58.33 -20.49
N LYS A 362 48.83 57.53 -21.30
CA LYS A 362 50.08 57.91 -21.98
C LYS A 362 49.98 58.04 -23.52
N SER A 363 48.84 57.76 -24.16
CA SER A 363 48.80 57.76 -25.64
C SER A 363 47.46 58.09 -26.30
N GLY A 364 46.40 58.44 -25.56
CA GLY A 364 45.07 58.78 -26.14
C GLY A 364 44.37 57.65 -26.94
N LEU A 365 45.09 56.58 -27.27
CA LEU A 365 44.62 55.45 -28.08
C LEU A 365 43.79 54.49 -27.23
N ILE A 366 42.52 54.34 -27.61
CA ILE A 366 41.60 53.37 -27.01
C ILE A 366 42.09 51.96 -27.39
N ARG A 367 42.80 51.29 -26.48
CA ARG A 367 43.20 49.89 -26.68
C ARG A 367 41.97 49.01 -26.88
N GLU A 368 41.96 48.27 -28.00
CA GLU A 368 40.89 47.32 -28.29
C GLU A 368 40.70 46.29 -27.16
N ALA A 369 39.46 45.85 -26.98
CA ALA A 369 39.12 44.88 -25.94
C ALA A 369 39.72 43.50 -26.26
N ARG A 370 40.86 43.16 -25.62
CA ARG A 370 41.53 41.87 -25.78
C ARG A 370 40.78 40.74 -25.06
N PRO A 371 40.74 39.51 -25.61
CA PRO A 371 40.15 38.35 -24.93
C PRO A 371 40.92 38.01 -23.65
N LEU A 372 40.20 37.57 -22.63
CA LEU A 372 40.77 37.12 -21.37
C LEU A 372 41.26 35.67 -21.53
N ILE A 373 42.59 35.51 -21.52
CA ILE A 373 43.26 34.23 -21.63
C ILE A 373 43.77 33.84 -20.24
N LYS A 374 43.52 32.60 -19.81
CA LYS A 374 44.14 32.00 -18.61
C LYS A 374 44.78 30.68 -18.96
N LYS A 375 46.06 30.49 -18.60
CA LYS A 375 46.83 29.28 -18.93
C LYS A 375 46.75 28.91 -20.42
N GLY A 376 46.87 29.90 -21.31
CA GLY A 376 46.79 29.73 -22.77
C GLY A 376 45.41 29.40 -23.34
N ARG A 377 44.34 29.37 -22.53
CA ARG A 377 42.96 29.08 -22.95
C ARG A 377 42.06 30.30 -22.87
N ASN A 378 41.11 30.40 -23.79
CA ASN A 378 40.10 31.44 -23.77
C ASN A 378 39.08 31.22 -22.64
N ILE A 379 38.57 32.30 -22.05
CA ILE A 379 37.49 32.22 -21.05
C ILE A 379 36.16 32.56 -21.70
N ILE A 380 35.19 31.65 -21.65
CA ILE A 380 33.85 31.84 -22.17
C ILE A 380 33.02 32.69 -21.18
N ASN A 381 32.26 33.65 -21.71
CA ASN A 381 31.37 34.49 -20.93
C ASN A 381 30.09 33.75 -20.49
N LEU A 382 30.06 33.31 -19.23
CA LEU A 382 28.94 32.56 -18.66
C LEU A 382 27.60 33.32 -18.61
N LEU A 383 27.60 34.66 -18.59
CA LEU A 383 26.36 35.44 -18.67
C LEU A 383 25.73 35.28 -20.06
N LYS A 384 26.56 35.33 -21.12
CA LYS A 384 26.13 35.05 -22.49
C LYS A 384 25.73 33.59 -22.65
N THR A 385 26.50 32.64 -22.09
CA THR A 385 26.14 31.21 -22.03
C THR A 385 24.77 31.00 -21.42
N ARG A 386 24.48 31.62 -20.27
CA ARG A 386 23.18 31.50 -19.59
C ARG A 386 22.04 32.06 -20.43
N ARG A 387 22.25 33.20 -21.12
CA ARG A 387 21.25 33.78 -22.03
C ARG A 387 20.95 32.83 -23.18
N CYS A 388 21.99 32.30 -23.83
CA CYS A 388 21.86 31.36 -24.95
C CYS A 388 21.22 30.04 -24.50
N LEU A 389 21.64 29.49 -23.36
CA LEU A 389 21.04 28.30 -22.75
C LEU A 389 19.55 28.50 -22.48
N ASN A 390 19.11 29.64 -21.91
CA ASN A 390 17.69 29.87 -21.66
C ASN A 390 16.88 29.98 -22.97
N LYS A 391 17.42 30.65 -24.00
CA LYS A 391 16.81 30.71 -25.33
C LYS A 391 16.68 29.31 -25.95
N ALA A 392 17.76 28.53 -25.91
CA ALA A 392 17.80 27.17 -26.40
C ALA A 392 16.78 26.28 -25.65
N LEU A 393 16.74 26.34 -24.32
CA LEU A 393 15.77 25.60 -23.52
C LEU A 393 14.32 25.96 -23.86
N ALA A 394 14.03 27.24 -24.09
CA ALA A 394 12.69 27.69 -24.47
C ALA A 394 12.27 27.10 -25.83
N GLN A 395 13.16 27.16 -26.83
CA GLN A 395 12.84 26.57 -28.13
C GLN A 395 12.75 25.04 -28.07
N LEU A 396 13.66 24.39 -27.32
CA LEU A 396 13.62 22.95 -27.09
C LEU A 396 12.29 22.52 -26.46
N THR A 397 11.78 23.28 -25.49
CA THR A 397 10.44 23.03 -24.93
C THR A 397 9.33 23.18 -25.97
N LYS A 398 9.38 24.20 -26.84
CA LYS A 398 8.41 24.41 -27.91
C LYS A 398 8.35 23.20 -28.85
N TYR A 399 9.52 22.69 -29.28
CA TYR A 399 9.58 21.49 -30.11
C TYR A 399 9.08 20.23 -29.39
N ALA A 400 9.40 20.07 -28.11
CA ALA A 400 8.93 18.94 -27.32
C ALA A 400 7.40 18.96 -27.09
N VAL A 401 6.79 20.14 -26.89
CA VAL A 401 5.33 20.30 -26.77
C VAL A 401 4.64 19.99 -28.10
N LYS A 402 5.19 20.44 -29.24
CA LYS A 402 4.72 20.01 -30.57
C LYS A 402 4.83 18.49 -30.74
N GLY A 403 5.76 17.87 -30.04
CA GLY A 403 5.98 16.42 -30.02
C GLY A 403 6.92 15.94 -31.11
N LYS A 404 7.84 16.81 -31.53
CA LYS A 404 8.97 16.43 -32.37
C LYS A 404 9.86 15.43 -31.63
N THR A 405 10.49 14.55 -32.40
CA THR A 405 11.48 13.58 -31.95
C THR A 405 12.87 14.21 -31.90
N PHE A 406 13.69 13.77 -30.96
CA PHE A 406 15.03 14.32 -30.73
C PHE A 406 16.12 13.31 -31.09
N LEU A 407 17.17 13.73 -31.79
CA LEU A 407 18.35 12.94 -32.08
C LEU A 407 19.55 13.52 -31.32
N PHE A 408 20.09 12.79 -30.35
CA PHE A 408 21.27 13.21 -29.60
C PHE A 408 22.53 12.64 -30.25
N VAL A 409 23.46 13.51 -30.65
CA VAL A 409 24.71 13.13 -31.31
C VAL A 409 25.88 13.61 -30.46
N GLY A 410 26.84 12.73 -30.21
CA GLY A 410 28.12 13.11 -29.61
C GLY A 410 29.02 11.92 -29.38
N THR A 411 30.07 11.82 -30.19
CA THR A 411 31.05 10.71 -30.16
C THR A 411 32.26 11.00 -29.29
N LYS A 412 32.48 12.27 -28.91
CA LYS A 412 33.51 12.67 -27.93
C LYS A 412 33.44 11.77 -26.68
N LYS A 413 34.61 11.33 -26.18
CA LYS A 413 34.71 10.44 -25.00
C LYS A 413 33.98 11.00 -23.76
N ALA A 414 34.05 12.32 -23.54
CA ALA A 414 33.34 12.99 -22.45
C ALA A 414 31.82 13.00 -22.62
N ALA A 415 31.33 13.04 -23.86
CA ALA A 415 29.92 13.15 -24.22
C ALA A 415 29.22 11.79 -24.39
N SER A 416 29.90 10.80 -24.98
CA SER A 416 29.32 9.53 -25.47
C SER A 416 28.37 8.86 -24.47
N GLY A 417 28.84 8.61 -23.24
CA GLY A 417 28.01 7.97 -22.21
C GLY A 417 26.91 8.86 -21.62
N LEU A 418 27.00 10.19 -21.76
CA LEU A 418 25.99 11.14 -21.28
C LEU A 418 24.88 11.34 -22.31
N VAL A 419 25.23 11.41 -23.60
CA VAL A 419 24.32 11.52 -24.75
C VAL A 419 23.38 10.31 -24.78
N SER A 420 23.92 9.10 -24.73
CA SER A 420 23.12 7.87 -24.70
C SER A 420 22.16 7.82 -23.51
N ARG A 421 22.66 8.19 -22.33
CA ARG A 421 21.87 8.27 -21.10
C ARG A 421 20.75 9.31 -21.19
N ALA A 422 21.03 10.50 -21.73
CA ALA A 422 20.05 11.57 -21.87
C ALA A 422 18.93 11.17 -22.83
N ALA A 423 19.26 10.57 -23.97
CA ALA A 423 18.28 10.09 -24.93
C ALA A 423 17.39 8.99 -24.35
N LEU A 424 17.99 7.98 -23.69
CA LEU A 424 17.26 6.88 -23.05
C LEU A 424 16.22 7.38 -22.04
N PHE A 425 16.59 8.35 -21.20
CA PHE A 425 15.67 8.92 -20.20
C PHE A 425 14.59 9.83 -20.79
N SER A 426 14.77 10.31 -22.02
CA SER A 426 13.80 11.16 -22.74
C SER A 426 12.65 10.34 -23.36
N LYS A 427 12.77 9.01 -23.44
CA LYS A 427 11.82 8.02 -24.01
C LYS A 427 11.53 8.15 -25.51
N LYS A 428 11.35 9.37 -26.04
CA LYS A 428 11.08 9.67 -27.46
C LYS A 428 12.28 10.33 -28.14
N ALA A 429 13.48 9.88 -27.79
CA ALA A 429 14.70 10.38 -28.37
C ALA A 429 15.61 9.23 -28.78
N PHE A 430 16.39 9.47 -29.81
CA PHE A 430 17.37 8.57 -30.38
C PHE A 430 18.77 9.11 -30.12
N PHE A 431 19.79 8.29 -30.28
CA PHE A 431 21.16 8.76 -30.10
C PHE A 431 22.17 8.08 -31.00
N VAL A 432 23.27 8.80 -31.23
CA VAL A 432 24.51 8.30 -31.83
C VAL A 432 25.64 8.78 -30.93
N ASN A 433 26.33 7.84 -30.28
CA ASN A 433 27.35 8.17 -29.27
C ASN A 433 28.75 7.60 -29.57
N THR A 434 28.90 6.86 -30.67
CA THR A 434 30.12 6.11 -30.98
C THR A 434 30.81 6.60 -32.24
N ARG A 435 30.13 6.53 -33.39
CA ARG A 435 30.59 7.09 -34.67
C ARG A 435 29.40 7.47 -35.54
N TRP A 436 29.44 8.64 -36.17
CA TRP A 436 28.53 8.99 -37.25
C TRP A 436 28.98 8.31 -38.55
N LEU A 437 28.13 7.45 -39.13
CA LEU A 437 28.37 6.89 -40.46
C LEU A 437 27.82 7.89 -41.48
N GLY A 438 28.60 8.24 -42.50
CA GLY A 438 28.12 9.09 -43.58
C GLY A 438 26.92 8.45 -44.26
N GLY A 439 25.89 9.25 -44.57
CA GLY A 439 24.64 8.74 -45.12
C GLY A 439 23.65 8.27 -44.06
N MET A 440 23.90 8.51 -42.77
CA MET A 440 23.05 8.05 -41.67
C MET A 440 21.61 8.54 -41.77
N LEU A 441 21.40 9.77 -42.24
CA LEU A 441 20.08 10.36 -42.43
C LEU A 441 19.73 10.53 -43.90
N THR A 442 20.72 10.83 -44.74
CA THR A 442 20.52 11.07 -46.18
C THR A 442 20.33 9.78 -46.99
N ASN A 443 21.01 8.68 -46.63
CA ASN A 443 20.82 7.35 -47.24
C ASN A 443 20.07 6.40 -46.29
N TRP A 444 18.86 6.81 -45.87
CA TRP A 444 18.10 6.10 -44.86
C TRP A 444 17.72 4.67 -45.28
N LYS A 445 17.44 4.42 -46.57
CA LYS A 445 17.07 3.09 -47.09
C LYS A 445 18.15 2.04 -46.80
N THR A 446 19.43 2.39 -47.00
CA THR A 446 20.57 1.49 -46.76
C THR A 446 20.82 1.29 -45.27
N ILE A 447 20.68 2.36 -44.49
CA ILE A 447 20.79 2.31 -43.02
C ILE A 447 19.68 1.44 -42.43
N LEU A 448 18.45 1.53 -42.94
CA LEU A 448 17.32 0.71 -42.52
C LEU A 448 17.58 -0.78 -42.78
N LYS A 449 18.13 -1.15 -43.95
CA LYS A 449 18.57 -2.54 -44.22
C LYS A 449 19.60 -3.02 -43.17
N SER A 450 20.54 -2.16 -42.79
CA SER A 450 21.56 -2.48 -41.78
C SER A 450 20.97 -2.59 -40.36
N ILE A 451 20.00 -1.74 -40.01
CA ILE A 451 19.26 -1.83 -38.74
C ILE A 451 18.42 -3.12 -38.68
N SER A 452 17.78 -3.51 -39.78
CA SER A 452 16.97 -4.73 -39.85
C SER A 452 17.77 -5.96 -39.45
N LYS A 453 19.05 -6.05 -39.89
CA LYS A 453 19.97 -7.15 -39.54
C LYS A 453 20.26 -7.28 -38.04
N ILE A 454 20.32 -6.17 -37.30
CA ILE A 454 20.67 -6.17 -35.86
C ILE A 454 19.45 -6.09 -34.92
N ARG A 455 18.30 -5.66 -35.45
CA ARG A 455 17.04 -5.50 -34.70
C ARG A 455 16.61 -6.74 -33.89
N PRO A 456 16.64 -7.99 -34.41
CA PRO A 456 16.22 -9.15 -33.62
C PRO A 456 17.10 -9.34 -32.37
N ILE A 457 18.41 -9.18 -32.52
CA ILE A 457 19.39 -9.29 -31.43
C ILE A 457 19.15 -8.19 -30.38
N LEU A 458 18.88 -6.95 -30.80
CA LEU A 458 18.56 -5.85 -29.89
C LEU A 458 17.25 -6.09 -29.13
N LYS A 459 16.24 -6.70 -29.77
CA LYS A 459 14.96 -7.03 -29.14
C LYS A 459 15.14 -8.10 -28.05
N GLU A 460 15.91 -9.16 -28.34
CA GLU A 460 16.25 -10.20 -27.36
C GLU A 460 17.02 -9.62 -26.16
N LYS A 461 18.07 -8.82 -26.41
CA LYS A 461 18.78 -8.10 -25.35
C LYS A 461 17.86 -7.22 -24.52
N GLN A 462 16.93 -6.52 -25.16
CA GLN A 462 15.96 -5.67 -24.46
C GLN A 462 15.02 -6.49 -23.57
N MET A 463 14.57 -7.67 -24.01
CA MET A 463 13.75 -8.58 -23.20
C MET A 463 14.52 -9.07 -21.97
N ILE A 464 15.75 -9.57 -22.17
CA ILE A 464 16.58 -10.04 -21.06
C ILE A 464 16.87 -8.89 -20.07
N ILE A 465 17.20 -7.68 -20.56
CA ILE A 465 17.39 -6.50 -19.69
C ILE A 465 16.10 -6.18 -18.91
N LYS A 466 14.93 -6.26 -19.56
CA LYS A 466 13.64 -6.03 -18.91
C LYS A 466 13.39 -7.03 -17.78
N ASP A 467 13.59 -8.32 -18.05
CA ASP A 467 13.40 -9.39 -17.06
C ASP A 467 14.35 -9.24 -15.88
N ILE A 468 15.60 -8.86 -16.15
CA ILE A 468 16.62 -8.53 -15.15
C ILE A 468 16.18 -7.34 -14.29
N LEU A 469 15.72 -6.26 -14.91
CA LEU A 469 15.24 -5.07 -14.19
C LEU A 469 14.01 -5.37 -13.35
N GLU A 470 13.10 -6.22 -13.85
CA GLU A 470 11.91 -6.67 -13.14
C GLU A 470 12.27 -7.52 -11.92
N LYS A 471 13.13 -8.53 -12.09
CA LYS A 471 13.69 -9.34 -10.98
C LYS A 471 14.36 -8.44 -9.93
N ARG A 472 15.19 -7.49 -10.38
CA ARG A 472 15.87 -6.52 -9.50
C ARG A 472 14.87 -5.67 -8.72
N GLN A 473 13.80 -5.22 -9.37
CA GLN A 473 12.74 -4.43 -8.72
C GLN A 473 11.94 -5.27 -7.72
N ASN A 474 11.59 -6.51 -8.06
CA ASN A 474 10.86 -7.43 -7.17
C ASN A 474 11.66 -7.77 -5.91
N ILE A 475 12.98 -7.98 -6.04
CA ILE A 475 13.86 -8.18 -4.88
C ILE A 475 13.91 -6.92 -4.02
N LYS A 476 14.06 -5.73 -4.64
CA LYS A 476 14.08 -4.45 -3.93
C LYS A 476 12.78 -4.20 -3.17
N THR A 477 11.62 -4.41 -3.79
CA THR A 477 10.31 -4.23 -3.14
C THR A 477 10.12 -5.21 -1.99
N ARG A 478 10.52 -6.48 -2.16
CA ARG A 478 10.48 -7.50 -1.10
C ARG A 478 11.34 -7.12 0.09
N LEU A 479 12.56 -6.61 -0.14
CA LEU A 479 13.44 -6.14 0.95
C LEU A 479 12.81 -4.98 1.73
N ILE A 480 12.23 -4.01 1.01
CA ILE A 480 11.55 -2.87 1.65
C ILE A 480 10.33 -3.33 2.45
N GLN A 481 9.48 -4.20 1.87
CA GLN A 481 8.31 -4.76 2.55
C GLN A 481 8.71 -5.55 3.80
N LYS A 482 9.76 -6.38 3.72
CA LYS A 482 10.28 -7.13 4.87
C LYS A 482 10.78 -6.19 5.97
N ALA A 483 11.51 -5.13 5.62
CA ALA A 483 11.96 -4.12 6.59
C ALA A 483 10.79 -3.39 7.27
N LEU A 484 9.76 -3.00 6.50
CA LEU A 484 8.55 -2.36 7.04
C LEU A 484 7.76 -3.31 7.96
N LEU A 485 7.63 -4.57 7.58
CA LEU A 485 6.98 -5.60 8.39
C LEU A 485 7.72 -5.83 9.71
N LEU A 486 9.05 -5.94 9.66
CA LEU A 486 9.88 -6.07 10.86
C LEU A 486 9.71 -4.86 11.77
N ARG A 487 9.70 -3.63 11.21
CA ARG A 487 9.45 -2.40 11.97
C ARG A 487 8.06 -2.41 12.66
N LYS A 488 7.01 -2.86 11.98
CA LYS A 488 5.66 -2.97 12.57
C LYS A 488 5.63 -4.00 13.71
N LYS A 489 6.22 -5.18 13.47
CA LYS A 489 6.29 -6.26 14.46
C LYS A 489 7.08 -5.85 15.70
N THR A 490 8.25 -5.23 15.54
CA THR A 490 9.06 -4.77 16.68
C THR A 490 8.33 -3.69 17.48
N LYS A 491 7.65 -2.75 16.83
CA LYS A 491 6.81 -1.76 17.51
C LYS A 491 5.76 -2.45 18.39
N LEU A 492 5.00 -3.39 17.82
CA LEU A 492 3.93 -4.10 18.52
C LEU A 492 4.45 -4.98 19.68
N MET A 493 5.62 -5.61 19.51
CA MET A 493 6.26 -6.39 20.58
C MET A 493 6.69 -5.49 21.74
N VAL A 494 7.27 -4.32 21.45
CA VAL A 494 7.67 -3.35 22.48
C VAL A 494 6.45 -2.78 23.21
N THR A 495 5.36 -2.45 22.49
CA THR A 495 4.14 -1.95 23.15
C THR A 495 3.49 -3.02 24.03
N LYS A 496 3.34 -4.25 23.54
CA LYS A 496 2.82 -5.37 24.33
C LYS A 496 3.69 -5.68 25.54
N GLY A 497 5.01 -5.61 25.38
CA GLY A 497 5.94 -5.83 26.48
C GLY A 497 5.87 -4.74 27.54
N ARG A 498 5.75 -3.46 27.15
CA ARG A 498 5.53 -2.36 28.09
C ARG A 498 4.22 -2.51 28.87
N LEU A 499 3.12 -2.83 28.18
CA LEU A 499 1.83 -3.11 28.82
C LEU A 499 1.93 -4.27 29.81
N LEU A 500 2.62 -5.36 29.43
CA LEU A 500 2.83 -6.50 30.31
C LEU A 500 3.63 -6.11 31.57
N ILE A 501 4.71 -5.35 31.42
CA ILE A 501 5.48 -4.83 32.56
C ILE A 501 4.60 -3.93 33.44
N GLN A 502 3.77 -3.08 32.84
CA GLN A 502 2.84 -2.22 33.58
C GLN A 502 1.81 -3.03 34.37
N THR A 503 1.22 -4.07 33.77
CA THR A 503 0.27 -4.96 34.48
C THR A 503 0.94 -5.72 35.63
N LEU A 504 2.19 -6.15 35.46
CA LEU A 504 2.96 -6.80 36.52
C LEU A 504 3.33 -5.81 37.64
N ARG A 505 3.69 -4.57 37.29
CA ARG A 505 3.98 -3.51 38.28
C ARG A 505 2.76 -3.14 39.11
N LEU A 506 1.59 -2.99 38.49
CA LEU A 506 0.34 -2.70 39.20
C LEU A 506 0.01 -3.81 40.20
N HIS A 507 0.16 -5.08 39.80
CA HIS A 507 -0.07 -6.23 40.67
C HIS A 507 0.93 -6.34 41.84
N ASN A 508 2.17 -5.85 41.66
CA ASN A 508 3.18 -5.83 42.73
C ASN A 508 3.06 -4.59 43.62
N SER A 509 2.29 -3.57 43.21
CA SER A 509 2.03 -2.38 44.02
C SER A 509 0.95 -2.62 45.07
N THR A 510 0.06 -3.58 44.85
CA THR A 510 -0.99 -3.96 45.80
C THR A 510 -0.46 -4.90 46.89
N ASN A 511 0.54 -5.73 46.57
CA ASN A 511 1.17 -6.67 47.50
C ASN A 511 2.68 -6.43 47.49
N GLY A 512 3.22 -5.75 48.52
CA GLY A 512 4.61 -5.34 48.56
C GLY A 512 5.61 -6.52 48.54
N ASN A 513 6.16 -6.86 47.36
CA ASN A 513 7.54 -7.32 47.13
C ASN A 513 7.82 -7.66 45.63
N SER A 514 8.89 -7.12 45.05
CA SER A 514 8.87 -6.71 43.62
C SER A 514 9.40 -7.68 42.54
N PHE A 515 10.08 -8.79 42.86
CA PHE A 515 10.75 -9.60 41.82
C PHE A 515 10.54 -11.13 41.89
N THR A 516 10.51 -11.73 43.08
CA THR A 516 10.24 -13.17 43.26
C THR A 516 8.78 -13.51 42.93
N GLN A 517 7.83 -12.65 43.34
CA GLN A 517 6.39 -12.82 43.11
C GLN A 517 5.98 -12.90 41.63
N ASN A 518 6.69 -12.23 40.72
CA ASN A 518 6.37 -12.31 39.28
C ASN A 518 6.53 -13.74 38.72
N ARG A 519 7.47 -14.52 39.27
CA ARG A 519 7.68 -15.92 38.87
C ARG A 519 6.58 -16.81 39.45
N PHE A 520 6.12 -16.51 40.67
CA PHE A 520 5.00 -17.17 41.34
C PHE A 520 3.66 -16.88 40.64
N LEU A 521 3.35 -15.63 40.27
CA LEU A 521 2.09 -15.28 39.59
C LEU A 521 1.89 -16.03 38.26
N PHE A 522 2.95 -16.13 37.44
CA PHE A 522 2.85 -16.91 36.21
C PHE A 522 2.80 -18.41 36.47
N ALA A 523 3.39 -18.91 37.57
CA ALA A 523 3.34 -20.32 37.94
C ALA A 523 1.93 -20.70 38.45
N GLU A 524 1.35 -19.90 39.34
CA GLU A 524 -0.02 -20.04 39.85
C GLU A 524 -1.04 -20.02 38.73
N LYS A 525 -0.98 -19.01 37.83
CA LYS A 525 -1.88 -18.94 36.67
C LYS A 525 -1.71 -20.14 35.74
N THR A 526 -0.48 -20.64 35.54
CA THR A 526 -0.28 -21.86 34.73
C THR A 526 -0.84 -23.10 35.41
N ASN A 527 -0.66 -23.22 36.73
CA ASN A 527 -1.13 -24.36 37.50
C ASN A 527 -2.67 -24.39 37.53
N PHE A 528 -3.32 -23.24 37.79
CA PHE A 528 -4.77 -23.10 37.72
C PHE A 528 -5.35 -23.52 36.36
N ILE A 529 -4.77 -23.01 35.26
CA ILE A 529 -5.24 -23.35 33.90
C ILE A 529 -4.97 -24.82 33.56
N ASN A 530 -3.85 -25.38 34.03
CA ASN A 530 -3.55 -26.79 33.84
C ASN A 530 -4.49 -27.70 34.63
N ASN A 531 -4.84 -27.34 35.87
CA ASN A 531 -5.78 -28.09 36.70
C ASN A 531 -7.18 -28.10 36.05
N LYS A 532 -7.69 -26.92 35.66
CA LYS A 532 -8.95 -26.83 34.91
C LYS A 532 -8.91 -27.61 33.59
N ARG A 533 -7.78 -27.59 32.88
CA ARG A 533 -7.62 -28.40 31.67
C ARG A 533 -7.68 -29.90 31.96
N LYS A 534 -7.05 -30.38 33.03
CA LYS A 534 -7.10 -31.80 33.45
C LYS A 534 -8.54 -32.20 33.78
N GLU A 535 -9.26 -31.37 34.52
CA GLU A 535 -10.68 -31.56 34.88
C GLU A 535 -11.60 -31.71 33.65
N TYR A 536 -11.50 -30.82 32.66
CA TYR A 536 -12.31 -30.96 31.43
C TYR A 536 -11.87 -32.12 30.53
N VAL A 537 -10.61 -32.55 30.62
CA VAL A 537 -10.13 -33.72 29.88
C VAL A 537 -10.66 -35.01 30.51
N SER A 538 -10.63 -35.15 31.83
CA SER A 538 -11.19 -36.32 32.52
C SER A 538 -12.70 -36.43 32.29
N LYS A 539 -13.43 -35.32 32.38
CA LYS A 539 -14.86 -35.27 32.05
C LYS A 539 -15.15 -35.69 30.60
N GLY A 540 -14.33 -35.24 29.66
CA GLY A 540 -14.46 -35.63 28.25
C GLY A 540 -14.18 -37.12 28.00
N ILE A 541 -13.23 -37.72 28.73
CA ILE A 541 -12.96 -39.17 28.66
C ILE A 541 -14.18 -39.97 29.14
N LEU A 542 -14.77 -39.58 30.29
CA LEU A 542 -15.98 -40.22 30.82
C LEU A 542 -17.16 -40.16 29.82
N LEU A 543 -17.35 -39.02 29.15
CA LEU A 543 -18.39 -38.86 28.14
C LEU A 543 -18.15 -39.73 26.90
N LEU A 544 -16.91 -39.92 26.48
CA LEU A 544 -16.55 -40.80 25.36
C LEU A 544 -16.78 -42.27 25.69
N GLU A 545 -16.49 -42.70 26.92
CA GLU A 545 -16.80 -44.05 27.39
C GLU A 545 -18.31 -44.30 27.41
N LYS A 546 -19.10 -43.37 27.94
CA LYS A 546 -20.57 -43.44 27.88
C LYS A 546 -21.08 -43.51 26.43
N GLN A 547 -20.51 -42.71 25.54
CA GLN A 547 -20.86 -42.73 24.12
C GLN A 547 -20.58 -44.11 23.48
N ARG A 548 -19.43 -44.72 23.82
CA ARG A 548 -19.07 -46.06 23.33
C ARG A 548 -20.08 -47.10 23.79
N GLN A 549 -20.50 -47.07 25.06
CA GLN A 549 -21.52 -47.98 25.59
C GLN A 549 -22.86 -47.82 24.86
N LEU A 550 -23.31 -46.58 24.60
CA LEU A 550 -24.55 -46.33 23.86
C LEU A 550 -24.47 -46.81 22.40
N PHE A 551 -23.32 -46.70 21.75
CA PHE A 551 -23.12 -47.23 20.39
C PHE A 551 -23.22 -48.76 20.33
N VAL A 552 -22.72 -49.47 21.34
CA VAL A 552 -22.86 -50.93 21.43
C VAL A 552 -24.34 -51.30 21.54
N LYS A 553 -25.07 -50.68 22.48
CA LYS A 553 -26.52 -50.87 22.63
C LYS A 553 -27.29 -50.55 21.34
N GLN A 554 -26.92 -49.49 20.63
CA GLN A 554 -27.54 -49.15 19.34
C GLN A 554 -27.35 -50.25 18.29
N LYS A 555 -26.16 -50.84 18.20
CA LYS A 555 -25.88 -51.95 17.27
C LYS A 555 -26.72 -53.17 17.60
N GLU A 556 -26.80 -53.54 18.88
CA GLU A 556 -27.63 -54.66 19.36
C GLU A 556 -29.11 -54.47 18.96
N LEU A 557 -29.65 -53.27 19.18
CA LEU A 557 -31.03 -52.94 18.81
C LEU A 557 -31.28 -52.99 17.30
N ILE A 558 -30.31 -52.59 16.48
CA ILE A 558 -30.43 -52.69 15.02
C ILE A 558 -30.54 -54.15 14.59
N VAL A 559 -29.66 -55.02 15.11
CA VAL A 559 -29.68 -56.46 14.82
C VAL A 559 -31.02 -57.07 15.23
N GLN A 560 -31.47 -56.81 16.46
CA GLN A 560 -32.78 -57.29 16.94
C GLN A 560 -33.94 -56.79 16.07
N SER A 561 -33.91 -55.53 15.63
CA SER A 561 -34.94 -54.98 14.74
C SER A 561 -34.97 -55.63 13.36
N GLN A 562 -33.81 -56.03 12.83
CA GLN A 562 -33.71 -56.73 11.54
C GLN A 562 -34.30 -58.14 11.64
N VAL A 563 -34.01 -58.85 12.74
CA VAL A 563 -34.59 -60.17 13.02
C VAL A 563 -36.12 -60.10 13.15
N LEU A 564 -36.65 -59.07 13.81
CA LEU A 564 -38.11 -58.90 13.90
C LEU A 564 -38.74 -58.58 12.54
N LYS A 565 -38.07 -57.77 11.70
CA LYS A 565 -38.54 -57.47 10.34
C LYS A 565 -38.56 -58.70 9.44
N SER A 566 -37.55 -59.57 9.51
CA SER A 566 -37.53 -60.81 8.72
C SER A 566 -38.61 -61.80 9.19
N LYS A 567 -38.83 -61.92 10.50
CA LYS A 567 -39.95 -62.70 11.05
C LYS A 567 -41.30 -62.14 10.60
N ALA A 568 -41.46 -60.82 10.63
CA ALA A 568 -42.68 -60.16 10.15
C ALA A 568 -42.92 -60.44 8.67
N SER A 569 -41.90 -60.34 7.81
CA SER A 569 -42.06 -60.60 6.37
C SER A 569 -42.44 -62.05 6.09
N GLN A 570 -41.80 -63.01 6.77
CA GLN A 570 -42.15 -64.43 6.71
C GLN A 570 -43.62 -64.66 7.10
N LEU A 571 -44.07 -64.09 8.23
CA LEU A 571 -45.45 -64.19 8.70
C LEU A 571 -46.46 -63.52 7.75
N THR A 572 -46.09 -62.40 7.11
CA THR A 572 -46.97 -61.78 6.11
C THR A 572 -47.13 -62.64 4.87
N ASN A 573 -46.09 -63.36 4.46
CA ASN A 573 -46.14 -64.28 3.32
C ASN A 573 -47.01 -65.50 3.65
N THR A 574 -46.85 -66.09 4.85
CA THR A 574 -47.70 -67.20 5.28
C THR A 574 -49.16 -66.77 5.44
N TYR A 575 -49.40 -65.56 5.98
CA TYR A 575 -50.74 -64.98 6.04
C TYR A 575 -51.39 -64.86 4.65
N ARG A 576 -50.66 -64.35 3.65
CA ARG A 576 -51.15 -64.24 2.26
C ARG A 576 -51.47 -65.61 1.65
N GLN A 577 -50.58 -66.59 1.86
CA GLN A 577 -50.79 -67.96 1.38
C GLN A 577 -52.04 -68.60 2.01
N LEU A 578 -52.19 -68.47 3.34
CA LEU A 578 -53.36 -68.97 4.06
C LEU A 578 -54.65 -68.29 3.58
N LEU A 579 -54.63 -66.97 3.38
CA LEU A 579 -55.77 -66.21 2.87
C LEU A 579 -56.19 -66.69 1.48
N ASN A 580 -55.23 -66.89 0.57
CA ASN A 580 -55.48 -67.41 -0.78
C ASN A 580 -56.06 -68.83 -0.72
N ASN A 581 -55.48 -69.71 0.10
CA ASN A 581 -55.98 -71.07 0.26
C ASN A 581 -57.40 -71.10 0.84
N LEU A 582 -57.71 -70.18 1.76
CA LEU A 582 -59.04 -70.02 2.34
C LEU A 582 -60.05 -69.51 1.31
N MET A 583 -59.64 -68.57 0.44
CA MET A 583 -60.47 -68.10 -0.67
C MET A 583 -60.79 -69.23 -1.65
N LEU A 584 -59.77 -70.01 -2.06
CA LEU A 584 -59.93 -71.15 -2.97
C LEU A 584 -60.80 -72.25 -2.36
N SER A 585 -60.58 -72.59 -1.08
CA SER A 585 -61.36 -73.61 -0.38
C SER A 585 -62.82 -73.19 -0.18
N ARG A 586 -63.09 -71.91 0.10
CA ARG A 586 -64.47 -71.36 0.13
C ARG A 586 -65.15 -71.42 -1.23
N LYS A 587 -64.45 -71.11 -2.32
CA LYS A 587 -64.99 -71.21 -3.68
C LYS A 587 -65.40 -72.66 -4.00
N LYS A 588 -64.49 -73.62 -3.75
CA LYS A 588 -64.77 -75.06 -3.92
C LYS A 588 -65.95 -75.53 -3.05
N LEU A 589 -66.05 -75.04 -1.80
CA LEU A 589 -67.18 -75.37 -0.92
C LEU A 589 -68.52 -74.88 -1.49
N ARG A 590 -68.56 -73.68 -2.09
CA ARG A 590 -69.78 -73.16 -2.75
C ARG A 590 -70.16 -74.02 -3.95
N GLU A 591 -69.19 -74.39 -4.79
CA GLU A 591 -69.41 -75.25 -5.95
C GLU A 591 -69.96 -76.63 -5.54
N LEU A 592 -69.39 -77.26 -4.50
CA LEU A 592 -69.89 -78.55 -4.01
C LEU A 592 -71.27 -78.44 -3.34
N LYS A 593 -71.56 -77.34 -2.64
CA LYS A 593 -72.90 -77.10 -2.09
C LYS A 593 -73.94 -76.92 -3.19
N ALA A 594 -73.60 -76.23 -4.29
CA ALA A 594 -74.48 -76.10 -5.44
C ALA A 594 -74.76 -77.47 -6.09
N LEU A 595 -73.73 -78.32 -6.25
CA LEU A 595 -73.91 -79.70 -6.73
C LEU A 595 -74.77 -80.55 -5.79
N LEU A 596 -74.66 -80.37 -4.48
CA LEU A 596 -75.52 -81.03 -3.51
C LEU A 596 -76.98 -80.54 -3.61
N LEU A 597 -77.22 -79.25 -3.88
CA LEU A 597 -78.57 -78.72 -4.09
C LEU A 597 -79.21 -79.33 -5.35
N LEU A 598 -78.49 -79.33 -6.46
CA LEU A 598 -78.91 -79.98 -7.70
C LEU A 598 -79.23 -81.46 -7.50
N SER A 599 -78.45 -82.19 -6.69
CA SER A 599 -78.76 -83.59 -6.36
C SER A 599 -80.08 -83.77 -5.61
N LYS A 600 -80.43 -82.83 -4.72
CA LYS A 600 -81.69 -82.87 -3.98
C LYS A 600 -82.87 -82.59 -4.91
N GLU A 601 -82.75 -81.59 -5.76
CA GLU A 601 -83.76 -81.27 -6.79
C GLU A 601 -83.98 -82.46 -7.75
N LEU A 602 -82.92 -83.18 -8.11
CA LEU A 602 -83.02 -84.41 -8.90
C LEU A 602 -83.69 -85.57 -8.14
N GLN A 603 -83.46 -85.68 -6.83
CA GLN A 603 -84.12 -86.67 -5.99
C GLN A 603 -85.61 -86.37 -5.83
N THR A 604 -85.98 -85.12 -5.56
CA THR A 604 -87.39 -84.69 -5.50
C THR A 604 -88.06 -84.88 -6.84
N PHE A 605 -87.38 -84.55 -7.95
CA PHE A 605 -87.90 -84.82 -9.29
C PHE A 605 -88.16 -86.31 -9.53
N LYS A 606 -87.23 -87.20 -9.14
CA LYS A 606 -87.41 -88.66 -9.25
C LYS A 606 -88.53 -89.17 -8.33
N GLN A 607 -88.76 -88.55 -7.18
CA GLN A 607 -89.85 -88.89 -6.27
C GLN A 607 -91.21 -88.44 -6.81
N ASN A 608 -91.30 -87.22 -7.34
CA ASN A 608 -92.50 -86.70 -8.00
C ASN A 608 -92.85 -87.56 -9.22
N ALA A 609 -91.88 -87.92 -10.05
CA ALA A 609 -92.09 -88.81 -11.20
C ALA A 609 -92.61 -90.22 -10.80
N LYS A 610 -92.26 -90.70 -9.59
CA LYS A 610 -92.80 -91.95 -9.03
C LYS A 610 -94.22 -91.78 -8.48
N GLN A 611 -94.52 -90.65 -7.86
CA GLN A 611 -95.86 -90.32 -7.36
C GLN A 611 -96.87 -90.15 -8.53
N ASP A 612 -96.41 -89.62 -9.66
CA ASP A 612 -97.21 -89.47 -10.88
C ASP A 612 -97.36 -90.78 -11.71
N GLN A 613 -96.92 -91.93 -11.17
CA GLN A 613 -96.90 -93.25 -11.84
C GLN A 613 -96.20 -93.27 -13.21
N GLN A 614 -95.16 -92.46 -13.41
CA GLN A 614 -94.43 -92.40 -14.69
C GLN A 614 -93.24 -93.38 -14.69
N ASN A 615 -93.12 -94.18 -15.76
CA ASN A 615 -92.02 -95.13 -15.90
C ASN A 615 -90.75 -94.40 -16.39
N VAL A 616 -89.76 -94.25 -15.50
CA VAL A 616 -88.50 -93.57 -15.82
C VAL A 616 -87.50 -94.54 -16.47
N TYR A 617 -87.29 -94.41 -17.78
CA TYR A 617 -86.33 -95.21 -18.54
C TYR A 617 -84.96 -94.54 -18.60
N MET A 618 -83.91 -95.33 -18.38
CA MET A 618 -82.53 -94.88 -18.40
C MET A 618 -81.86 -95.26 -19.70
N VAL A 619 -81.37 -94.28 -20.45
CA VAL A 619 -80.73 -94.51 -21.74
C VAL A 619 -79.25 -94.08 -21.68
N SER A 620 -78.38 -94.87 -22.33
CA SER A 620 -76.96 -94.55 -22.46
C SER A 620 -76.77 -93.25 -23.24
N TYR A 621 -75.69 -92.50 -22.97
CA TYR A 621 -75.50 -91.14 -23.51
C TYR A 621 -75.65 -91.07 -25.04
N ASN A 622 -75.05 -92.02 -25.77
CA ASN A 622 -75.12 -92.04 -27.24
C ASN A 622 -76.53 -92.29 -27.76
N LYS A 623 -77.27 -93.20 -27.12
CA LYS A 623 -78.65 -93.55 -27.50
C LYS A 623 -79.66 -92.48 -27.05
N TYR A 624 -79.34 -91.73 -26.00
CA TYR A 624 -80.08 -90.55 -25.56
C TYR A 624 -79.86 -89.38 -26.55
N LEU A 625 -78.65 -89.19 -27.07
CA LEU A 625 -78.34 -88.15 -28.05
C LEU A 625 -79.07 -88.39 -29.39
N SER A 626 -79.12 -89.65 -29.85
CA SER A 626 -79.86 -90.03 -31.07
C SER A 626 -81.37 -89.82 -30.92
N LEU A 627 -81.94 -90.13 -29.74
CA LEU A 627 -83.36 -89.87 -29.45
C LEU A 627 -83.68 -88.38 -29.34
N ASN A 628 -82.77 -87.57 -28.82
CA ASN A 628 -82.94 -86.12 -28.71
C ASN A 628 -82.78 -85.41 -30.08
N GLN A 629 -82.05 -86.02 -31.03
CA GLN A 629 -81.92 -85.56 -32.42
C GLN A 629 -83.14 -85.96 -33.29
N ALA A 630 -83.86 -87.03 -32.96
CA ALA A 630 -85.08 -87.48 -33.64
C ALA A 630 -86.36 -86.65 -33.32
N LYS A 631 -86.22 -85.56 -32.55
CA LYS A 631 -87.32 -84.67 -32.08
C LYS A 631 -88.08 -83.90 -33.19
N GLY A 632 -87.77 -84.10 -34.47
CA GLY A 632 -88.25 -83.25 -35.57
C GLY A 632 -89.61 -83.61 -36.17
N SER A 633 -90.19 -84.80 -35.96
CA SER A 633 -91.40 -85.20 -36.69
C SER A 633 -92.19 -86.35 -36.04
N SER A 634 -93.18 -86.01 -35.18
CA SER A 634 -94.39 -86.75 -34.72
C SER A 634 -94.74 -86.52 -33.22
N GLU A 635 -96.05 -86.38 -32.90
CA GLU A 635 -96.66 -85.88 -31.65
C GLU A 635 -96.49 -86.78 -30.39
N GLY A 636 -95.26 -87.01 -29.92
CA GLY A 636 -95.01 -87.84 -28.72
C GLY A 636 -93.87 -87.37 -27.82
N ALA A 637 -93.51 -86.07 -27.83
CA ALA A 637 -92.16 -85.63 -27.48
C ALA A 637 -91.99 -84.70 -26.24
N ASP A 638 -92.91 -84.69 -25.27
CA ASP A 638 -92.77 -83.89 -24.03
C ASP A 638 -91.99 -84.58 -22.89
N PHE A 639 -91.48 -85.81 -23.10
CA PHE A 639 -91.00 -86.67 -22.01
C PHE A 639 -89.46 -86.84 -21.90
N ILE A 640 -88.65 -85.97 -22.53
CA ILE A 640 -87.17 -86.05 -22.54
C ILE A 640 -86.51 -84.84 -21.84
N ILE A 641 -85.92 -85.06 -20.66
CA ILE A 641 -85.28 -84.03 -19.82
C ILE A 641 -83.88 -83.70 -20.32
N SER A 642 -83.59 -82.44 -20.68
CA SER A 642 -82.29 -82.00 -21.21
C SER A 642 -81.11 -82.20 -20.24
N ASN A 643 -79.94 -82.57 -20.77
CA ASN A 643 -78.71 -82.79 -20.00
C ASN A 643 -78.07 -81.44 -19.56
N PRO A 644 -77.46 -81.34 -18.36
CA PRO A 644 -76.78 -80.12 -17.93
C PRO A 644 -75.64 -79.70 -18.88
N PRO A 645 -75.28 -78.40 -18.90
CA PRO A 645 -74.26 -77.85 -19.79
C PRO A 645 -72.88 -78.50 -19.60
N LYS A 646 -72.09 -78.53 -20.68
CA LYS A 646 -70.83 -79.30 -20.83
C LYS A 646 -69.80 -79.02 -19.73
N GLU A 647 -69.75 -77.81 -19.17
CA GLU A 647 -68.86 -77.46 -18.07
C GLU A 647 -69.22 -78.16 -16.75
N ILE A 648 -70.52 -78.23 -16.43
CA ILE A 648 -71.03 -78.92 -15.23
C ILE A 648 -70.81 -80.42 -15.39
N LEU A 649 -71.06 -80.95 -16.59
CA LEU A 649 -70.81 -82.35 -16.93
C LEU A 649 -69.32 -82.72 -16.78
N ASN A 650 -68.41 -81.92 -17.34
CA ASN A 650 -66.97 -82.14 -17.22
C ASN A 650 -66.48 -82.06 -15.77
N LYS A 651 -67.05 -81.17 -14.96
CA LYS A 651 -66.78 -81.09 -13.52
C LYS A 651 -67.32 -82.31 -12.76
N MET A 652 -68.52 -82.79 -13.09
CA MET A 652 -69.05 -84.06 -12.58
C MET A 652 -68.14 -85.23 -12.96
N VAL A 653 -67.69 -85.31 -14.21
CA VAL A 653 -66.76 -86.35 -14.68
C VAL A 653 -65.39 -86.25 -13.99
N SER A 654 -64.88 -85.05 -13.71
CA SER A 654 -63.63 -84.86 -12.95
C SER A 654 -63.75 -85.34 -11.49
N LEU A 655 -64.93 -85.20 -10.87
CA LEU A 655 -65.24 -85.76 -9.56
C LEU A 655 -65.31 -87.30 -9.60
N ILE A 656 -65.77 -87.87 -10.72
CA ILE A 656 -65.89 -89.32 -10.96
C ILE A 656 -64.52 -89.96 -11.23
N LYS A 657 -63.65 -89.34 -12.05
CA LYS A 657 -62.32 -89.87 -12.37
C LYS A 657 -61.41 -90.10 -11.16
N GLY A 658 -61.72 -89.50 -10.01
CA GLY A 658 -60.97 -89.69 -8.76
C GLY A 658 -61.38 -90.90 -7.91
N GLN A 659 -62.34 -91.74 -8.33
CA GLN A 659 -62.78 -92.93 -7.59
C GLN A 659 -62.89 -94.16 -8.51
N SER A 660 -62.00 -95.13 -8.34
CA SER A 660 -62.07 -96.46 -8.96
C SER A 660 -63.10 -97.33 -8.22
N LEU A 661 -64.30 -97.49 -8.79
CA LEU A 661 -65.27 -98.51 -8.35
C LEU A 661 -65.89 -99.19 -9.59
N ILE A 662 -65.75 -100.51 -9.60
CA ILE A 662 -66.01 -101.47 -10.67
C ILE A 662 -67.47 -101.42 -11.14
N LEU A 663 -67.68 -101.21 -12.44
CA LEU A 663 -69.00 -101.34 -13.08
C LEU A 663 -69.14 -102.76 -13.64
N LYS A 664 -69.89 -103.63 -12.96
CA LYS A 664 -70.40 -104.87 -13.57
C LYS A 664 -71.57 -104.51 -14.50
N ASN A 665 -71.41 -104.81 -15.78
CA ASN A 665 -72.46 -104.75 -16.79
C ASN A 665 -73.43 -105.91 -16.57
N THR A 666 -74.68 -105.62 -16.23
CA THR A 666 -75.78 -106.58 -16.40
C THR A 666 -76.71 -106.03 -17.48
N ASN A 667 -76.63 -106.67 -18.65
CA ASN A 667 -77.63 -106.58 -19.71
C ASN A 667 -78.92 -107.25 -19.20
N LEU A 668 -80.05 -106.57 -19.29
CA LEU A 668 -81.36 -107.21 -19.17
C LEU A 668 -82.28 -106.71 -20.29
N ASN A 669 -82.88 -107.70 -20.95
CA ASN A 669 -83.74 -107.62 -22.13
C ASN A 669 -85.00 -106.79 -21.90
N ILE A 670 -85.41 -106.06 -22.94
CA ILE A 670 -86.66 -105.31 -23.03
C ILE A 670 -87.71 -106.23 -23.67
N LYS A 671 -88.81 -106.53 -22.96
CA LYS A 671 -90.07 -106.98 -23.57
C LYS A 671 -91.22 -106.09 -23.07
N SER A 672 -92.05 -105.68 -24.04
CA SER A 672 -93.31 -104.90 -24.03
C SER A 672 -93.33 -103.50 -23.38
N ILE A 673 -93.59 -102.49 -24.22
CA ILE A 673 -93.87 -101.08 -23.88
C ILE A 673 -95.40 -100.90 -23.92
N ASN A 674 -96.03 -100.56 -22.79
CA ASN A 674 -97.38 -100.00 -22.78
C ASN A 674 -97.29 -98.48 -22.58
N THR A 675 -98.03 -97.77 -23.44
CA THR A 675 -98.06 -96.32 -23.60
C THR A 675 -99.08 -95.69 -22.66
N THR A 676 -98.59 -95.08 -21.57
CA THR A 676 -99.05 -93.78 -21.05
C THR A 676 -98.05 -93.33 -19.97
N LYS A 677 -97.22 -92.33 -20.31
CA LYS A 677 -96.25 -91.58 -19.48
C LYS A 677 -94.91 -92.28 -19.13
N THR A 678 -93.96 -92.25 -20.06
CA THR A 678 -92.58 -92.72 -19.88
C THR A 678 -91.57 -91.57 -19.95
N LEU A 679 -90.84 -91.28 -18.86
CA LEU A 679 -89.80 -90.24 -18.83
C LEU A 679 -88.41 -90.82 -19.12
N ILE A 680 -87.65 -90.19 -20.03
CA ILE A 680 -86.31 -90.67 -20.40
C ILE A 680 -85.23 -89.79 -19.76
N LEU A 681 -84.36 -90.41 -18.95
CA LEU A 681 -83.32 -89.73 -18.18
C LEU A 681 -81.93 -90.30 -18.52
N SER A 682 -80.91 -89.44 -18.61
CA SER A 682 -79.57 -89.89 -18.96
C SER A 682 -79.00 -90.81 -17.86
N GLN A 683 -78.36 -91.91 -18.25
CA GLN A 683 -77.80 -92.89 -17.31
C GLN A 683 -76.72 -92.30 -16.37
N LEU A 684 -76.12 -91.16 -16.74
CA LEU A 684 -75.11 -90.47 -15.94
C LEU A 684 -75.74 -89.67 -14.80
N LEU A 685 -76.88 -89.02 -15.06
CA LEU A 685 -77.59 -88.19 -14.09
C LEU A 685 -78.28 -89.03 -13.01
N SER A 686 -78.70 -90.26 -13.33
CA SER A 686 -79.25 -91.20 -12.34
C SER A 686 -78.16 -91.82 -11.44
N LYS A 687 -76.96 -92.06 -11.97
CA LYS A 687 -75.79 -92.50 -11.18
C LYS A 687 -75.23 -91.39 -10.28
N PHE A 688 -75.57 -90.12 -10.53
CA PHE A 688 -75.16 -88.98 -9.71
C PHE A 688 -75.56 -89.13 -8.22
N ASN A 689 -76.71 -89.76 -7.95
CA ASN A 689 -77.18 -90.03 -6.59
C ASN A 689 -76.23 -90.91 -5.76
N LEU A 690 -75.45 -91.79 -6.41
CA LEU A 690 -74.46 -92.64 -5.73
C LEU A 690 -73.30 -91.82 -5.12
N PHE A 691 -73.08 -90.60 -5.62
CA PHE A 691 -71.96 -89.74 -5.20
C PHE A 691 -72.39 -88.68 -4.17
N VAL A 692 -73.67 -88.59 -3.82
CA VAL A 692 -74.15 -87.67 -2.78
C VAL A 692 -73.46 -87.90 -1.42
N PRO A 693 -73.25 -89.15 -0.95
CA PRO A 693 -72.49 -89.41 0.28
C PRO A 693 -71.04 -88.93 0.19
N THR A 694 -70.38 -89.11 -0.95
CA THR A 694 -68.97 -88.70 -1.14
C THR A 694 -68.85 -87.18 -1.22
N ILE A 695 -69.81 -86.49 -1.84
CA ILE A 695 -69.93 -85.02 -1.83
C ILE A 695 -70.16 -84.52 -0.40
N LYS A 696 -71.04 -85.13 0.39
CA LYS A 696 -71.27 -84.78 1.80
C LYS A 696 -70.00 -84.92 2.64
N VAL A 697 -69.26 -86.03 2.48
CA VAL A 697 -67.96 -86.23 3.17
C VAL A 697 -66.93 -85.19 2.73
N LYS A 698 -66.81 -84.91 1.42
CA LYS A 698 -65.91 -83.85 0.91
C LYS A 698 -66.29 -82.45 1.42
N ILE A 699 -67.58 -82.14 1.54
CA ILE A 699 -68.08 -80.89 2.13
C ILE A 699 -67.68 -80.81 3.61
N LYS A 700 -67.90 -81.87 4.38
CA LYS A 700 -67.52 -81.93 5.80
C LYS A 700 -66.01 -81.75 5.97
N ASN A 701 -65.20 -82.46 5.17
CA ASN A 701 -63.74 -82.34 5.18
C ASN A 701 -63.26 -80.94 4.77
N LEU A 702 -63.93 -80.29 3.81
CA LEU A 702 -63.62 -78.90 3.45
C LEU A 702 -64.05 -77.90 4.52
N GLN A 703 -65.17 -78.15 5.21
CA GLN A 703 -65.62 -77.31 6.32
C GLN A 703 -64.65 -77.39 7.51
N THR A 704 -64.20 -78.59 7.87
CA THR A 704 -63.17 -78.77 8.91
C THR A 704 -61.85 -78.13 8.48
N TYR A 705 -61.43 -78.32 7.23
CA TYR A 705 -60.24 -77.67 6.68
C TYR A 705 -60.33 -76.13 6.71
N ILE A 706 -61.45 -75.54 6.32
CA ILE A 706 -61.69 -74.09 6.39
C ILE A 706 -61.65 -73.61 7.85
N SER A 707 -62.22 -74.37 8.79
CA SER A 707 -62.16 -74.05 10.22
C SER A 707 -60.71 -74.04 10.73
N MET A 708 -59.92 -75.08 10.39
CA MET A 708 -58.50 -75.16 10.73
C MET A 708 -57.66 -74.03 10.11
N GLN A 709 -57.98 -73.63 8.88
CA GLN A 709 -57.32 -72.49 8.22
C GLN A 709 -57.66 -71.16 8.90
N LYS A 710 -58.93 -70.95 9.31
CA LYS A 710 -59.34 -69.76 10.06
C LYS A 710 -58.62 -69.65 11.41
N THR A 711 -58.53 -70.75 12.16
CA THR A 711 -57.82 -70.75 13.45
C THR A 711 -56.33 -70.47 13.27
N SER A 712 -55.70 -71.05 12.24
CA SER A 712 -54.31 -70.78 11.89
C SER A 712 -54.09 -69.31 11.48
N LEU A 713 -55.02 -68.73 10.71
CA LEU A 713 -54.98 -67.32 10.32
C LEU A 713 -55.08 -66.38 11.52
N ASN A 714 -55.98 -66.67 12.48
CA ASN A 714 -56.10 -65.90 13.71
C ASN A 714 -54.83 -65.97 14.56
N LYS A 715 -54.19 -67.16 14.66
CA LYS A 715 -52.89 -67.30 15.34
C LYS A 715 -51.81 -66.41 14.70
N VAL A 716 -51.72 -66.39 13.37
CA VAL A 716 -50.77 -65.53 12.64
C VAL A 716 -51.08 -64.04 12.85
N LEU A 717 -52.36 -63.66 12.90
CA LEU A 717 -52.78 -62.27 13.16
C LEU A 717 -52.34 -61.79 14.55
N ILE A 718 -52.53 -62.63 15.58
CA ILE A 718 -52.11 -62.33 16.95
C ILE A 718 -50.58 -62.13 16.99
N LEU A 719 -49.82 -63.03 16.34
CA LEU A 719 -48.36 -62.92 16.25
C LEU A 719 -47.89 -61.66 15.50
N LEU A 720 -48.60 -61.24 14.45
CA LEU A 720 -48.29 -60.00 13.74
C LEU A 720 -48.55 -58.76 14.63
N ASN A 721 -49.61 -58.79 15.44
CA ASN A 721 -49.91 -57.72 16.40
C ASN A 721 -48.88 -57.65 17.54
N THR A 722 -48.41 -58.79 18.07
CA THR A 722 -47.35 -58.78 19.09
C THR A 722 -46.03 -58.23 18.53
N ILE A 723 -45.65 -58.60 17.31
CA ILE A 723 -44.47 -58.04 16.63
C ILE A 723 -44.63 -56.54 16.38
N LYS A 724 -45.82 -56.08 15.99
CA LYS A 724 -46.13 -54.64 15.80
C LYS A 724 -45.92 -53.85 17.09
N ASN A 725 -46.42 -54.37 18.22
CA ASN A 725 -46.24 -53.73 19.53
C ASN A 725 -44.77 -53.70 19.96
N GLN A 726 -44.04 -54.81 19.77
CA GLN A 726 -42.60 -54.87 20.03
C GLN A 726 -41.83 -53.85 19.17
N MET A 727 -42.13 -53.75 17.87
CA MET A 727 -41.52 -52.74 16.99
C MET A 727 -41.80 -51.30 17.47
N GLY A 728 -43.01 -51.04 18.00
CA GLY A 728 -43.35 -49.76 18.63
C GLY A 728 -42.44 -49.43 19.82
N ILE A 729 -42.25 -50.38 20.75
CA ILE A 729 -41.35 -50.23 21.89
C ILE A 729 -39.92 -49.95 21.43
N TYR A 730 -39.40 -50.72 20.46
CA TYR A 730 -38.07 -50.50 19.89
C TYR A 730 -37.90 -49.10 19.30
N LEU A 731 -38.93 -48.56 18.65
CA LEU A 731 -38.91 -47.23 18.06
C LEU A 731 -38.80 -46.14 19.15
N THR A 732 -39.49 -46.31 20.29
CA THR A 732 -39.35 -45.39 21.43
C THR A 732 -37.95 -45.42 22.06
N ILE A 733 -37.36 -46.61 22.24
CA ILE A 733 -36.00 -46.77 22.80
C ILE A 733 -34.96 -46.17 21.85
N LYS A 734 -35.10 -46.42 20.54
CA LYS A 734 -34.24 -45.82 19.52
C LYS A 734 -34.28 -44.29 19.59
N ASN A 735 -35.46 -43.69 19.74
CA ASN A 735 -35.59 -42.24 19.85
C ASN A 735 -34.92 -41.69 21.12
N LYS A 736 -35.08 -42.36 22.27
CA LYS A 736 -34.39 -41.98 23.52
C LYS A 736 -32.86 -42.03 23.37
N LEU A 737 -32.32 -43.10 22.79
CA LEU A 737 -30.88 -43.25 22.54
C LEU A 737 -30.33 -42.18 21.58
N MET A 738 -31.11 -41.82 20.56
CA MET A 738 -30.73 -40.75 19.62
C MET A 738 -30.61 -39.39 20.33
N VAL A 739 -31.55 -39.08 21.23
CA VAL A 739 -31.52 -37.84 22.03
C VAL A 739 -30.31 -37.83 22.97
N GLU A 740 -30.03 -38.92 23.68
CA GLU A 740 -28.87 -39.00 24.58
C GLU A 740 -27.54 -38.88 23.83
N LEU A 741 -27.38 -39.57 22.69
CA LEU A 741 -26.20 -39.45 21.83
C LEU A 741 -26.03 -38.02 21.29
N GLN A 742 -27.13 -37.34 20.98
CA GLN A 742 -27.11 -35.96 20.54
C GLN A 742 -26.69 -34.99 21.66
N GLN A 743 -27.19 -35.19 22.88
CA GLN A 743 -26.77 -34.42 24.06
C GLN A 743 -25.28 -34.60 24.36
N ILE A 744 -24.78 -35.84 24.35
CA ILE A 744 -23.35 -36.13 24.55
C ILE A 744 -22.49 -35.48 23.46
N LYS A 745 -22.95 -35.48 22.21
CA LYS A 745 -22.25 -34.80 21.11
C LYS A 745 -22.15 -33.29 21.34
N GLN A 746 -23.21 -32.66 21.83
CA GLN A 746 -23.22 -31.22 22.13
C GLN A 746 -22.28 -30.87 23.29
N THR A 747 -22.31 -31.65 24.39
CA THR A 747 -21.42 -31.41 25.54
C THR A 747 -19.94 -31.59 25.17
N LEU A 748 -19.59 -32.62 24.39
CA LEU A 748 -18.22 -32.83 23.90
C LEU A 748 -17.72 -31.69 23.01
N LEU A 749 -18.59 -31.08 22.19
CA LEU A 749 -18.23 -29.91 21.37
C LEU A 749 -17.89 -28.69 22.24
N ILE A 750 -18.68 -28.45 23.29
CA ILE A 750 -18.45 -27.36 24.25
C ILE A 750 -17.13 -27.57 24.98
N GLU A 751 -16.89 -28.76 25.53
CA GLU A 751 -15.64 -29.10 26.23
C GLU A 751 -14.41 -28.98 25.32
N ARG A 752 -14.52 -29.43 24.07
CA ARG A 752 -13.45 -29.29 23.08
C ARG A 752 -13.13 -27.81 22.82
N ASN A 753 -14.12 -26.93 22.77
CA ASN A 753 -13.91 -25.49 22.62
C ASN A 753 -13.20 -24.89 23.85
N ILE A 754 -13.63 -25.27 25.06
CA ILE A 754 -13.00 -24.84 26.32
C ILE A 754 -11.53 -25.27 26.36
N ILE A 755 -11.22 -26.54 26.06
CA ILE A 755 -9.86 -27.07 26.03
C ILE A 755 -8.99 -26.31 25.01
N ARG A 756 -9.52 -25.94 23.83
CA ARG A 756 -8.79 -25.11 22.86
C ARG A 756 -8.46 -23.73 23.43
N VAL A 757 -9.39 -23.08 24.13
CA VAL A 757 -9.17 -21.78 24.77
C VAL A 757 -8.10 -21.89 25.87
N LEU A 758 -8.19 -22.89 26.74
CA LEU A 758 -7.19 -23.14 27.79
C LEU A 758 -5.78 -23.36 27.20
N ARG A 759 -5.67 -24.15 26.12
CA ARG A 759 -4.39 -24.34 25.39
C ARG A 759 -3.85 -23.03 24.80
N ARG A 760 -4.71 -22.17 24.25
CA ARG A 760 -4.31 -20.85 23.73
C ARG A 760 -3.78 -19.95 24.85
N LYS A 761 -4.45 -19.92 26.01
CA LYS A 761 -4.02 -19.15 27.19
C LYS A 761 -2.66 -19.64 27.72
N LEU A 762 -2.42 -20.95 27.79
CA LEU A 762 -1.10 -21.50 28.16
C LEU A 762 0.01 -21.08 27.19
N LYS A 763 -0.25 -21.14 25.88
CA LYS A 763 0.70 -20.66 24.86
C LYS A 763 0.97 -19.15 24.98
N GLN A 764 -0.06 -18.37 25.31
CA GLN A 764 0.06 -16.92 25.54
C GLN A 764 0.95 -16.63 26.75
N ILE A 765 0.77 -17.34 27.87
CA ILE A 765 1.61 -17.19 29.07
C ILE A 765 3.07 -17.56 28.75
N SER A 766 3.31 -18.67 28.05
CA SER A 766 4.65 -19.04 27.57
C SER A 766 5.27 -17.96 26.66
N ALA A 767 4.48 -17.36 25.77
CA ALA A 767 4.93 -16.25 24.92
C ALA A 767 5.24 -14.98 25.72
N GLN A 768 4.45 -14.66 26.75
CA GLN A 768 4.68 -13.54 27.66
C GLN A 768 5.98 -13.71 28.45
N LYS A 769 6.24 -14.91 29.00
CA LYS A 769 7.52 -15.26 29.67
C LYS A 769 8.72 -15.02 28.74
N ARG A 770 8.65 -15.51 27.50
CA ARG A 770 9.70 -15.27 26.48
C ARG A 770 9.85 -13.79 26.15
N LEU A 771 8.75 -13.08 25.95
CA LEU A 771 8.77 -11.65 25.63
C LEU A 771 9.49 -10.85 26.73
N ILE A 772 9.21 -11.11 28.01
CA ILE A 772 9.90 -10.46 29.14
C ILE A 772 11.42 -10.67 29.05
N LYS A 773 11.87 -11.91 28.78
CA LYS A 773 13.30 -12.22 28.57
C LYS A 773 13.91 -11.42 27.41
N PHE A 774 13.17 -11.22 26.32
CA PHE A 774 13.64 -10.50 25.13
C PHE A 774 13.54 -8.97 25.23
N LEU A 775 12.70 -8.41 26.11
CA LEU A 775 12.49 -6.96 26.20
C LEU A 775 13.78 -6.18 26.53
N ARG A 776 14.70 -6.79 27.30
CA ARG A 776 16.01 -6.21 27.62
C ARG A 776 16.83 -5.86 26.36
N ASN A 777 16.66 -6.63 25.28
CA ASN A 777 17.45 -6.51 24.05
C ASN A 777 16.68 -5.84 22.89
N LEU A 778 15.38 -5.58 23.06
CA LEU A 778 14.50 -5.05 22.01
C LEU A 778 14.52 -3.52 21.99
N ARG A 779 15.19 -2.92 20.98
CA ARG A 779 15.15 -1.47 20.70
C ARG A 779 14.32 -1.19 19.45
N TYR A 780 13.26 -0.38 19.57
CA TYR A 780 12.53 0.12 18.40
C TYR A 780 13.31 1.27 17.77
N LEU A 781 13.81 1.10 16.54
CA LEU A 781 14.39 2.18 15.75
C LEU A 781 13.33 2.81 14.84
N PRO A 782 12.99 4.11 15.01
CA PRO A 782 12.12 4.83 14.09
C PRO A 782 12.90 5.19 12.80
N THR A 783 13.23 4.19 11.98
CA THR A 783 13.96 4.42 10.73
C THR A 783 13.05 5.08 9.69
N PRO A 784 13.38 6.28 9.15
CA PRO A 784 12.59 6.92 8.10
C PRO A 784 12.63 6.09 6.81
N ALA A 785 11.56 6.16 6.01
CA ALA A 785 11.42 5.40 4.76
C ALA A 785 12.61 5.60 3.81
N ASN A 786 13.17 6.82 3.75
CA ASN A 786 14.33 7.15 2.92
C ASN A 786 15.57 6.34 3.33
N LYS A 787 15.81 6.14 4.64
CA LYS A 787 16.93 5.32 5.12
C LYS A 787 16.73 3.84 4.79
N ILE A 788 15.49 3.34 4.90
CA ILE A 788 15.15 1.96 4.48
C ILE A 788 15.44 1.76 3.00
N GLU A 789 15.04 2.73 2.16
CA GLU A 789 15.30 2.64 0.72
C GLU A 789 16.80 2.74 0.39
N GLN A 790 17.55 3.60 1.09
CA GLN A 790 19.01 3.69 0.95
C GLN A 790 19.70 2.37 1.31
N ILE A 791 19.33 1.76 2.44
CA ILE A 791 19.87 0.46 2.87
C ILE A 791 19.48 -0.63 1.87
N ALA A 792 18.23 -0.66 1.40
CA ALA A 792 17.82 -1.61 0.36
C ALA A 792 18.66 -1.44 -0.91
N ARG A 793 18.88 -0.20 -1.39
CA ARG A 793 19.77 0.05 -2.54
C ARG A 793 21.20 -0.40 -2.29
N PHE A 794 21.72 -0.19 -1.08
CA PHE A 794 23.05 -0.66 -0.69
C PHE A 794 23.15 -2.19 -0.71
N LEU A 795 22.16 -2.90 -0.14
CA LEU A 795 22.09 -4.36 -0.17
C LEU A 795 21.96 -4.89 -1.60
N MET A 796 21.16 -4.24 -2.45
CA MET A 796 21.06 -4.58 -3.86
C MET A 796 22.43 -4.48 -4.54
N LYS A 797 23.15 -3.37 -4.35
CA LYS A 797 24.47 -3.15 -4.94
C LYS A 797 25.52 -4.14 -4.43
N LYS A 798 25.50 -4.47 -3.13
CA LYS A 798 26.53 -5.30 -2.49
C LYS A 798 26.32 -6.80 -2.73
N PHE A 799 25.08 -7.28 -2.72
CA PHE A 799 24.80 -8.73 -2.70
C PHE A 799 24.03 -9.24 -3.90
N VAL A 800 23.13 -8.43 -4.47
CA VAL A 800 22.20 -8.89 -5.53
C VAL A 800 22.81 -8.64 -6.90
N ASP A 801 23.25 -7.41 -7.17
CA ASP A 801 23.79 -7.01 -8.47
C ASP A 801 25.02 -7.86 -8.91
N PRO A 802 25.97 -8.25 -8.02
CA PRO A 802 27.10 -9.11 -8.40
C PRO A 802 26.70 -10.56 -8.73
N LYS A 803 25.62 -11.06 -8.13
CA LYS A 803 25.11 -12.43 -8.39
C LYS A 803 24.24 -12.49 -9.66
N MET A 804 23.80 -11.35 -10.18
CA MET A 804 23.05 -11.29 -11.43
C MET A 804 24.02 -11.40 -12.61
N LYS A 805 24.15 -12.61 -13.20
CA LYS A 805 24.88 -12.82 -14.46
C LYS A 805 24.05 -12.28 -15.65
N TYR A 806 24.72 -11.68 -16.64
CA TYR A 806 24.10 -11.08 -17.82
C TYR A 806 24.48 -11.87 -19.08
N PRO A 807 23.59 -12.71 -19.63
CA PRO A 807 23.87 -13.53 -20.83
C PRO A 807 23.69 -12.69 -22.11
N MET A 808 24.28 -11.50 -22.18
CA MET A 808 24.13 -10.64 -23.36
C MET A 808 25.03 -11.08 -24.52
N ASP A 809 26.19 -11.65 -24.18
CA ASP A 809 27.18 -12.07 -25.17
C ASP A 809 26.89 -13.48 -25.72
N SER A 810 26.22 -14.33 -24.94
CA SER A 810 25.80 -15.67 -25.37
C SER A 810 24.75 -15.65 -26.48
N ILE A 811 23.98 -14.56 -26.62
CA ILE A 811 23.00 -14.39 -27.71
C ILE A 811 23.67 -14.48 -29.08
N TYR A 812 24.88 -13.94 -29.19
CA TYR A 812 25.65 -14.01 -30.42
C TYR A 812 26.09 -15.44 -30.71
N ASP A 813 26.59 -16.12 -29.68
CA ASP A 813 27.14 -17.47 -29.81
C ASP A 813 26.05 -18.51 -30.11
N GLU A 814 24.87 -18.38 -29.50
CA GLU A 814 23.70 -19.23 -29.76
C GLU A 814 23.26 -19.14 -31.23
N LYS A 815 23.19 -17.93 -31.79
CA LYS A 815 22.81 -17.70 -33.20
C LYS A 815 23.87 -18.12 -34.20
N LEU A 816 25.12 -18.30 -33.77
CA LEU A 816 26.26 -18.64 -34.62
C LEU A 816 26.73 -20.08 -34.40
N SER A 817 26.06 -20.84 -33.53
CA SER A 817 26.39 -22.23 -33.17
C SER A 817 26.53 -23.17 -34.37
N ARG A 818 25.69 -23.01 -35.39
CA ARG A 818 25.67 -23.84 -36.61
C ARG A 818 26.67 -23.40 -37.70
N GLN A 819 27.56 -22.45 -37.41
CA GLN A 819 28.52 -21.92 -38.39
C GLN A 819 29.96 -22.30 -38.04
N THR A 820 30.82 -22.36 -39.04
CA THR A 820 32.26 -22.56 -38.83
C THR A 820 32.84 -21.44 -37.98
N LYS A 821 33.83 -21.76 -37.11
CA LYS A 821 34.42 -20.81 -36.14
C LYS A 821 34.86 -19.49 -36.78
N LYS A 822 35.47 -19.54 -37.98
CA LYS A 822 35.91 -18.36 -38.74
C LYS A 822 34.74 -17.49 -39.20
N VAL A 823 33.69 -18.10 -39.77
CA VAL A 823 32.49 -17.38 -40.24
C VAL A 823 31.71 -16.81 -39.07
N ALA A 824 31.54 -17.60 -38.00
CA ALA A 824 30.92 -17.17 -36.75
C ALA A 824 31.61 -15.94 -36.18
N ALA A 825 32.95 -15.96 -36.04
CA ALA A 825 33.72 -14.84 -35.53
C ALA A 825 33.56 -13.57 -36.39
N SER A 826 33.60 -13.69 -37.71
CA SER A 826 33.42 -12.57 -38.64
C SER A 826 32.01 -11.97 -38.54
N ARG A 827 30.96 -12.81 -38.52
CA ARG A 827 29.57 -12.36 -38.36
C ARG A 827 29.33 -11.73 -36.99
N LYS A 828 29.87 -12.29 -35.92
CA LYS A 828 29.83 -11.72 -34.55
C LYS A 828 30.43 -10.32 -34.53
N LYS A 829 31.64 -10.14 -35.07
CA LYS A 829 32.29 -8.82 -35.19
C LYS A 829 31.44 -7.83 -36.00
N LYS A 830 30.87 -8.27 -37.13
CA LYS A 830 30.00 -7.44 -37.97
C LYS A 830 28.73 -6.99 -37.22
N TRP A 831 28.06 -7.90 -36.51
CA TRP A 831 26.88 -7.58 -35.70
C TRP A 831 27.21 -6.66 -34.53
N GLN A 832 28.30 -6.91 -33.79
CA GLN A 832 28.77 -6.03 -32.72
C GLN A 832 29.08 -4.62 -33.23
N ARG A 833 29.70 -4.51 -34.42
CA ARG A 833 29.97 -3.22 -35.07
C ARG A 833 28.66 -2.48 -35.42
N LEU A 834 27.68 -3.19 -35.98
CA LEU A 834 26.35 -2.61 -36.28
C LEU A 834 25.60 -2.21 -35.00
N GLU A 835 25.63 -3.02 -33.95
CA GLU A 835 25.05 -2.68 -32.64
C GLU A 835 25.70 -1.41 -32.07
N LYS A 836 27.03 -1.34 -32.08
CA LYS A 836 27.80 -0.21 -31.55
C LYS A 836 27.45 1.10 -32.25
N TYR A 837 27.23 1.10 -33.56
CA TYR A 837 26.98 2.31 -34.34
C TYR A 837 25.50 2.66 -34.52
N LEU A 838 24.64 1.65 -34.74
CA LEU A 838 23.23 1.84 -35.09
C LEU A 838 22.27 1.55 -33.93
N GLY A 839 22.73 0.98 -32.81
CA GLY A 839 21.87 0.56 -31.71
C GLY A 839 20.99 1.69 -31.16
N GLY A 840 21.51 2.91 -31.06
CA GLY A 840 20.79 4.08 -30.56
C GLY A 840 19.73 4.67 -31.50
N ILE A 841 19.76 4.30 -32.79
CA ILE A 841 18.78 4.69 -33.81
C ILE A 841 17.92 3.53 -34.30
N SER A 842 18.10 2.32 -33.77
CA SER A 842 17.36 1.11 -34.16
C SER A 842 15.83 1.27 -34.10
N ASN A 843 15.33 2.03 -33.13
CA ASN A 843 13.91 2.32 -32.93
C ASN A 843 13.34 3.38 -33.89
N MET A 844 14.17 3.99 -34.75
CA MET A 844 13.74 4.95 -35.78
C MET A 844 13.12 4.27 -37.02
N THR A 845 13.14 2.94 -37.12
CA THR A 845 12.63 2.18 -38.28
C THR A 845 11.18 2.49 -38.66
N LYS A 846 10.35 2.95 -37.70
CA LYS A 846 8.95 3.32 -37.93
C LYS A 846 8.76 4.73 -38.53
N ILE A 847 9.84 5.51 -38.65
CA ILE A 847 9.80 6.91 -39.09
C ILE A 847 10.02 6.95 -40.59
N LYS A 848 9.06 7.52 -41.33
CA LYS A 848 9.20 7.78 -42.77
C LYS A 848 10.21 8.91 -43.01
N GLU A 849 10.86 8.94 -44.18
CA GLU A 849 11.87 9.95 -44.52
C GLU A 849 11.36 11.39 -44.36
N LYS A 850 10.13 11.68 -44.81
CA LYS A 850 9.46 12.99 -44.61
C LYS A 850 9.36 13.37 -43.12
N GLN A 851 9.21 12.41 -42.23
CA GLN A 851 9.15 12.63 -40.78
C GLN A 851 10.54 12.83 -40.16
N ILE A 852 11.61 12.31 -40.78
CA ILE A 852 13.00 12.52 -40.31
C ILE A 852 13.36 14.00 -40.39
N ARG A 853 12.92 14.72 -41.43
CA ARG A 853 13.10 16.18 -41.55
C ARG A 853 12.47 16.97 -40.39
N ASN A 854 11.44 16.40 -39.75
CA ASN A 854 10.79 17.00 -38.59
C ASN A 854 11.50 16.73 -37.26
N ASN A 855 12.58 15.94 -37.26
CA ASN A 855 13.41 15.72 -36.08
C ASN A 855 14.11 17.01 -35.64
N VAL A 856 14.59 16.99 -34.41
CA VAL A 856 15.47 18.02 -33.86
C VAL A 856 16.76 17.36 -33.41
N ALA A 857 17.89 17.79 -33.96
CA ALA A 857 19.20 17.27 -33.59
C ALA A 857 19.79 18.06 -32.40
N ILE A 858 20.44 17.36 -31.49
CA ILE A 858 21.23 17.93 -30.39
C ILE A 858 22.64 17.38 -30.54
N ILE A 859 23.58 18.22 -30.94
CA ILE A 859 24.94 17.84 -31.34
C ILE A 859 25.95 18.38 -30.32
N ILE A 860 26.88 17.52 -29.90
CA ILE A 860 27.96 17.83 -28.94
C ILE A 860 29.28 17.43 -29.57
N GLY A 861 30.24 18.35 -29.62
CA GLY A 861 31.48 18.18 -30.40
C GLY A 861 31.27 18.54 -31.87
N GLN A 862 31.13 19.84 -32.18
CA GLN A 862 30.82 20.26 -33.56
C GLN A 862 31.92 19.86 -34.55
N GLN A 863 33.19 19.88 -34.13
CA GLN A 863 34.32 19.54 -35.00
C GLN A 863 34.32 18.06 -35.38
N GLU A 864 34.09 17.17 -34.42
CA GLU A 864 34.07 15.72 -34.63
C GLU A 864 32.81 15.26 -35.39
N GLU A 865 31.68 15.96 -35.19
CA GLU A 865 30.39 15.59 -35.79
C GLU A 865 30.06 16.37 -37.07
N MET A 866 31.04 16.96 -37.76
CA MET A 866 30.79 17.82 -38.92
C MET A 866 29.95 17.14 -40.02
N ASN A 867 30.13 15.83 -40.22
CA ASN A 867 29.31 15.07 -41.17
C ASN A 867 27.84 15.03 -40.77
N ALA A 868 27.54 14.87 -39.47
CA ALA A 868 26.18 14.95 -38.95
C ALA A 868 25.57 16.34 -39.14
N VAL A 869 26.37 17.39 -38.93
CA VAL A 869 25.95 18.78 -39.13
C VAL A 869 25.56 19.03 -40.59
N ARG A 870 26.42 18.64 -41.54
CA ARG A 870 26.17 18.81 -42.97
C ARG A 870 24.93 18.04 -43.43
N GLU A 871 24.77 16.78 -43.00
CA GLU A 871 23.57 16.00 -43.33
C GLU A 871 22.29 16.61 -42.75
N CYS A 872 22.33 17.09 -41.51
CA CYS A 872 21.18 17.76 -40.90
C CYS A 872 20.81 19.05 -41.63
N GLN A 873 21.81 19.84 -42.07
CA GLN A 873 21.59 21.03 -42.89
C GLN A 873 20.94 20.69 -44.23
N LYS A 874 21.45 19.68 -44.96
CA LYS A 874 20.88 19.21 -46.23
C LYS A 874 19.40 18.79 -46.08
N LEU A 875 19.03 18.21 -44.93
CA LEU A 875 17.67 17.76 -44.64
C LEU A 875 16.77 18.83 -43.99
N GLY A 876 17.30 20.03 -43.70
CA GLY A 876 16.56 21.09 -43.01
C GLY A 876 16.21 20.79 -41.55
N ILE A 877 16.94 19.87 -40.90
CA ILE A 877 16.74 19.49 -39.50
C ILE A 877 17.24 20.60 -38.59
N LYS A 878 16.41 21.01 -37.62
CA LYS A 878 16.80 22.04 -36.65
C LYS A 878 17.78 21.51 -35.62
N MET A 879 18.89 22.21 -35.40
CA MET A 879 20.01 21.74 -34.59
C MET A 879 20.27 22.59 -33.35
N PHE A 880 20.57 21.90 -32.25
CA PHE A 880 21.03 22.48 -30.99
C PHE A 880 22.49 22.08 -30.74
N HIS A 881 23.39 23.04 -30.55
CA HIS A 881 24.81 22.76 -30.37
C HIS A 881 25.35 23.25 -29.03
N ILE A 882 26.27 22.48 -28.46
CA ILE A 882 27.25 23.02 -27.51
C ILE A 882 28.46 23.42 -28.35
N VAL A 883 28.85 24.69 -28.26
CA VAL A 883 29.88 25.30 -29.12
C VAL A 883 31.00 25.80 -28.21
N ASP A 884 32.19 25.23 -28.38
CA ASP A 884 33.40 25.73 -27.73
C ASP A 884 34.05 26.85 -28.57
N THR A 885 35.11 27.48 -28.08
CA THR A 885 35.74 28.65 -28.72
C THR A 885 36.35 28.34 -30.08
N ASN A 886 36.67 27.09 -30.38
CA ASN A 886 37.17 26.62 -31.68
C ASN A 886 36.06 26.28 -32.70
N CYS A 887 34.80 26.34 -32.30
CA CYS A 887 33.65 25.98 -33.11
C CYS A 887 33.06 27.21 -33.83
N ASN A 888 32.34 26.99 -34.94
CA ASN A 888 31.64 28.05 -35.66
C ASN A 888 30.15 28.09 -35.24
N PRO A 889 29.68 29.14 -34.55
CA PRO A 889 28.28 29.25 -34.12
C PRO A 889 27.30 29.36 -35.29
N GLY A 890 27.75 29.76 -36.50
CA GLY A 890 26.90 29.90 -37.69
C GLY A 890 26.33 28.59 -38.23
N PHE A 891 26.93 27.44 -37.90
CA PHE A 891 26.40 26.14 -38.33
C PHE A 891 25.25 25.61 -37.46
N ALA A 892 24.86 26.33 -36.40
CA ALA A 892 23.84 25.89 -35.44
C ALA A 892 22.66 26.87 -35.38
N ASP A 893 21.41 26.38 -35.43
CA ASP A 893 20.24 27.24 -35.23
C ASP A 893 20.16 27.78 -33.79
N HIS A 894 20.51 26.92 -32.83
CA HIS A 894 20.50 27.25 -31.41
C HIS A 894 21.77 26.71 -30.74
N PHE A 895 22.71 27.58 -30.41
CA PHE A 895 23.95 27.17 -29.76
C PHE A 895 24.05 27.64 -28.31
N ILE A 896 24.89 26.95 -27.55
CA ILE A 896 25.25 27.29 -26.17
C ILE A 896 26.78 27.38 -26.12
N PRO A 897 27.35 28.59 -25.96
CA PRO A 897 28.78 28.75 -25.85
C PRO A 897 29.25 28.19 -24.50
N ALA A 898 29.92 27.05 -24.49
CA ALA A 898 30.37 26.38 -23.28
C ALA A 898 31.43 25.32 -23.62
N ASN A 899 32.24 24.97 -22.63
CA ASN A 899 33.19 23.87 -22.72
C ASN A 899 32.48 22.55 -23.07
N ASP A 900 32.86 21.93 -24.19
CA ASP A 900 32.30 20.65 -24.63
C ASP A 900 33.24 19.43 -24.38
N ASP A 901 34.43 19.67 -23.84
CA ASP A 901 35.37 18.63 -23.38
C ASP A 901 35.12 18.22 -21.91
N ALA A 902 34.60 19.14 -21.11
CA ALA A 902 34.33 18.92 -19.70
C ALA A 902 33.05 18.09 -19.51
N ARG A 903 33.21 16.84 -19.04
CA ARG A 903 32.09 15.94 -18.72
C ARG A 903 31.03 16.58 -17.82
N ASN A 904 31.43 17.40 -16.85
CA ASN A 904 30.51 18.08 -15.93
C ASN A 904 29.69 19.19 -16.61
N SER A 905 30.30 19.92 -17.56
CA SER A 905 29.62 20.93 -18.40
C SER A 905 28.54 20.27 -19.26
N ILE A 906 28.91 19.24 -20.02
CA ILE A 906 28.00 18.47 -20.87
C ILE A 906 26.85 17.89 -20.04
N LYS A 907 27.16 17.27 -18.90
CA LYS A 907 26.17 16.69 -17.98
C LYS A 907 25.18 17.74 -17.47
N PHE A 908 25.65 18.93 -17.15
CA PHE A 908 24.79 20.02 -16.69
C PHE A 908 23.82 20.46 -17.79
N ILE A 909 24.30 20.73 -19.00
CA ILE A 909 23.47 21.16 -20.14
C ILE A 909 22.48 20.07 -20.52
N LEU A 910 22.94 18.84 -20.74
CA LEU A 910 22.08 17.70 -21.08
C LEU A 910 21.05 17.40 -19.99
N GLY A 911 21.41 17.58 -18.72
CA GLY A 911 20.48 17.46 -17.60
C GLY A 911 19.33 18.47 -17.67
N LYS A 912 19.64 19.73 -18.02
CA LYS A 912 18.61 20.77 -18.24
C LYS A 912 17.76 20.46 -19.47
N PHE A 913 18.35 20.00 -20.56
CA PHE A 913 17.62 19.57 -21.77
C PHE A 913 16.65 18.44 -21.45
N LEU A 914 17.12 17.38 -20.80
CA LEU A 914 16.31 16.23 -20.39
C LEU A 914 15.14 16.65 -19.51
N THR A 915 15.38 17.52 -18.52
CA THR A 915 14.30 18.00 -17.62
C THR A 915 13.24 18.75 -18.41
N ARG A 916 13.65 19.65 -19.31
CA ARG A 916 12.71 20.42 -20.15
C ARG A 916 11.91 19.56 -21.11
N ILE A 917 12.56 18.61 -21.79
CA ILE A 917 11.89 17.69 -22.71
C ILE A 917 10.85 16.85 -21.96
N ARG A 918 11.21 16.27 -20.81
CA ARG A 918 10.29 15.44 -20.01
C ARG A 918 9.11 16.23 -19.47
N LEU A 919 9.34 17.45 -18.97
CA LEU A 919 8.27 18.33 -18.51
C LEU A 919 7.31 18.66 -19.66
N ALA A 920 7.83 19.03 -20.83
CA ALA A 920 7.03 19.33 -22.01
C ALA A 920 6.20 18.12 -22.49
N GLN A 921 6.79 16.91 -22.50
CA GLN A 921 6.07 15.67 -22.83
C GLN A 921 4.94 15.38 -21.84
N LYS A 922 5.17 15.58 -20.53
CA LYS A 922 4.15 15.40 -19.50
C LYS A 922 3.00 16.40 -19.68
N LEU A 923 3.33 17.67 -19.96
CA LEU A 923 2.34 18.71 -20.26
C LEU A 923 1.51 18.36 -21.50
N LYS A 924 2.15 17.89 -22.58
CA LYS A 924 1.44 17.42 -23.78
C LYS A 924 0.44 16.31 -23.47
N LEU A 925 0.83 15.31 -22.66
CA LEU A 925 -0.06 14.23 -22.25
C LEU A 925 -1.24 14.74 -21.41
N SER A 926 -1.02 15.69 -20.50
CA SER A 926 -2.13 16.29 -19.73
C SER A 926 -3.08 17.09 -20.63
N PHE A 927 -2.57 17.83 -21.62
CA PHE A 927 -3.42 18.54 -22.58
C PHE A 927 -4.22 17.57 -23.45
N LYS A 928 -3.63 16.47 -23.91
CA LYS A 928 -4.36 15.44 -24.66
C LYS A 928 -5.49 14.84 -23.83
N LYS A 929 -5.22 14.47 -22.57
CA LYS A 929 -6.23 13.96 -21.62
C LYS A 929 -7.33 14.97 -21.32
N ALA A 930 -7.01 16.26 -21.25
CA ALA A 930 -8.00 17.31 -21.02
C ALA A 930 -8.89 17.55 -22.26
N LYS A 931 -8.34 17.41 -23.48
CA LYS A 931 -9.10 17.52 -24.73
C LYS A 931 -10.08 16.35 -24.89
N THR A 932 -9.64 15.12 -24.61
CA THR A 932 -10.48 13.91 -24.65
C THR A 932 -11.51 13.81 -23.51
N LYS A 933 -11.47 14.71 -22.53
CA LYS A 933 -12.49 14.82 -21.47
C LYS A 933 -13.50 15.92 -21.77
N LYS A 934 -13.21 16.78 -22.76
CA LYS A 934 -14.04 17.91 -23.17
C LYS A 934 -14.81 17.60 -24.44
N GLN A 935 -14.18 16.85 -25.35
CA GLN A 935 -14.86 15.98 -26.30
C GLN A 935 -15.40 14.80 -25.52
#